data_AF-A0A7C1GMQ3-F1
#
_entry.id   AF-A0A7C1GMQ3-F1
#
_cell.length_a   1.000
_cell.length_b   1.000
_cell.length_c   1.000
_cell.angle_alpha   90.00
_cell.angle_beta   90.00
_cell.angle_gamma   90.00
#
_symmetry.space_group_name_H-M   'P 1'
#
loop_
_entity.id
_entity.type
_entity.pdbx_description
1 polymer ?
#
loop_
_entity_poly.entity_id
_entity_poly.type
_entity_poly.pdbx_seq_one_letter_code
_entity_poly.pdbx_strand_id
1 'polypeptide(L)'
;MPNQGGTYDILVIELSAVPQVNLSLTLLDDAGTKLKKMDINGTGEEEVIVRMRCPSGKYYVEVGGGDANTEEPYTLRVGNPTVTAATEEEVRQALTRALDYLAGEQTKEGYWSQKKNDYKIGIAGLTLQAFIGGECVSKDYSSNINAAINFLKTKYRPSSDYQTDTKDRAIYGGLIAEDEPLYEHAIVTLALIEALVEMNDLSLAPLIEDALQLIIRAQNTEHKPELLGGPINLDSKDYGGWRYSPDSTNSDISVTGWQILALKGALTAGFSIPEWSLPKAADYLRSCYDEYYHSFGYTSSGGEGCARSGMGALGLQLSGYPDDPLIKPALRYMQDNAPTWEFEDPGEGWPFYYWYYGSRAMLLAGGEDWRIWKAWTCRLLVDHQNGDGAWTGAQLEEGMEVYTTALGALILELCCGHLPIYMNEKIKIPGLVKVNLTEGLAQETTKNVELILDVSNSMWGQIKGESKIAIAKEVLKQIVEGLPEEMNVGLRLYGHRYKVEDKRACQDTELIIPIGPLQKSQLIQTIEKITPKGKTPLVYSILQSPQDFINLRGGTVVLVSDGIESCEGDIKSIAPRLKESGIELTVNIIGFGIKEEEARKQLEAIAKSTGGIYLDAKDSQGLLSSLQQTLKIEYVLIDEKGKVKASGYVGGEAVSISEGEYILQLKLEPTFLETKVVVIPAKTSVFLLKKEEGKWTIKPAD
;
A
#
# COMPACT_ATOMS: atom_id res chain seq x y z
N MET A 1 37.70 -30.74 -0.61
CA MET A 1 38.85 -30.60 0.32
C MET A 1 38.34 -29.95 1.59
N PRO A 2 38.74 -30.39 2.79
CA PRO A 2 38.23 -29.83 4.04
C PRO A 2 38.82 -28.44 4.32
N ASN A 3 37.98 -27.58 4.88
CA ASN A 3 38.24 -26.24 5.42
C ASN A 3 39.65 -26.10 6.03
N GLN A 4 40.54 -25.37 5.35
CA GLN A 4 41.57 -24.61 6.05
C GLN A 4 40.93 -23.29 6.49
N GLY A 5 40.56 -23.21 7.76
CA GLY A 5 40.03 -22.01 8.40
C GLY A 5 41.09 -20.93 8.54
N GLY A 6 41.39 -20.23 7.45
CA GLY A 6 41.95 -18.88 7.50
C GLY A 6 40.80 -17.88 7.60
N THR A 7 40.90 -16.92 8.50
CA THR A 7 40.04 -15.73 8.51
C THR A 7 40.37 -14.89 7.29
N TYR A 8 39.40 -14.65 6.41
CA TYR A 8 39.54 -13.70 5.31
C TYR A 8 39.36 -12.27 5.85
N ASP A 9 40.21 -11.35 5.41
CA ASP A 9 40.18 -9.97 5.88
C ASP A 9 40.50 -8.98 4.76
N ILE A 10 40.22 -7.70 5.02
CA ILE A 10 40.47 -6.59 4.11
C ILE A 10 41.96 -6.26 4.12
N LEU A 11 42.57 -6.21 2.94
CA LEU A 11 43.91 -5.66 2.75
C LEU A 11 43.78 -4.26 2.16
N VAL A 12 44.29 -3.27 2.89
CA VAL A 12 44.35 -1.87 2.49
C VAL A 12 45.78 -1.52 2.12
N ILE A 13 45.95 -0.98 0.92
CA ILE A 13 47.21 -0.48 0.40
C ILE A 13 47.00 1.00 0.06
N GLU A 14 47.51 1.89 0.91
CA GLU A 14 47.44 3.34 0.72
C GLU A 14 48.76 3.82 0.13
N LEU A 15 48.69 4.63 -0.93
CA LEU A 15 49.85 5.33 -1.46
C LEU A 15 49.61 6.83 -1.39
N SER A 16 50.38 7.53 -0.56
CA SER A 16 50.38 8.99 -0.57
C SER A 16 51.15 9.47 -1.81
N ALA A 17 50.47 10.11 -2.76
CA ALA A 17 51.08 10.71 -3.94
C ALA A 17 51.07 12.24 -3.85
N VAL A 18 52.06 12.87 -4.51
CA VAL A 18 52.01 14.32 -4.79
C VAL A 18 50.95 14.55 -5.88
N PRO A 19 50.11 15.61 -5.80
CA PRO A 19 49.17 15.93 -6.87
C PRO A 19 49.86 16.01 -8.24
N GLN A 20 49.20 15.52 -9.30
CA GLN A 20 49.70 15.49 -10.69
C GLN A 20 50.75 14.41 -11.02
N VAL A 21 50.96 13.41 -10.16
CA VAL A 21 51.85 12.28 -10.47
C VAL A 21 51.07 11.16 -11.14
N ASN A 22 51.66 10.56 -12.18
CA ASN A 22 51.16 9.32 -12.77
C ASN A 22 51.90 8.13 -12.13
N LEU A 23 51.20 7.31 -11.36
CA LEU A 23 51.74 6.12 -10.71
C LEU A 23 50.99 4.88 -11.18
N SER A 24 51.58 3.72 -10.96
CA SER A 24 50.88 2.45 -11.05
C SER A 24 51.16 1.62 -9.82
N LEU A 25 50.13 0.97 -9.31
CA LEU A 25 50.21 0.05 -8.19
C LEU A 25 49.82 -1.34 -8.67
N THR A 26 50.69 -2.32 -8.49
CA THR A 26 50.43 -3.72 -8.84
C THR A 26 50.54 -4.61 -7.62
N LEU A 27 49.45 -5.32 -7.31
CA LEU A 27 49.43 -6.37 -6.29
C LEU A 27 49.81 -7.71 -6.94
N LEU A 28 50.74 -8.42 -6.33
CA LEU A 28 51.27 -9.70 -6.79
C LEU A 28 51.09 -10.79 -5.71
N ASP A 29 50.90 -12.04 -6.12
CA ASP A 29 50.97 -13.18 -5.20
C ASP A 29 52.43 -13.60 -4.90
N ASP A 30 52.61 -14.61 -4.05
CA ASP A 30 53.91 -15.18 -3.68
C ASP A 30 54.68 -15.76 -4.89
N ALA A 31 53.99 -16.12 -5.97
CA ALA A 31 54.58 -16.59 -7.22
C ALA A 31 54.95 -15.45 -8.19
N GLY A 32 54.67 -14.18 -7.84
CA GLY A 32 54.88 -13.03 -8.70
C GLY A 32 53.81 -12.88 -9.78
N THR A 33 52.66 -13.56 -9.66
CA THR A 33 51.52 -13.41 -10.57
C THR A 33 50.83 -12.09 -10.26
N LYS A 34 50.61 -11.26 -11.28
CA LYS A 34 49.86 -10.01 -11.14
C LYS A 34 48.41 -10.33 -10.80
N LEU A 35 47.96 -9.87 -9.63
CA LEU A 35 46.60 -10.04 -9.14
C LEU A 35 45.73 -8.84 -9.45
N LYS A 36 46.30 -7.62 -9.38
CA LYS A 36 45.62 -6.37 -9.75
C LYS A 36 46.65 -5.33 -10.13
N LYS A 37 46.35 -4.50 -11.12
CA LYS A 37 47.08 -3.27 -11.45
C LYS A 37 46.10 -2.10 -11.45
N MET A 38 46.51 -0.96 -10.91
CA MET A 38 45.78 0.29 -10.94
C MET A 38 46.70 1.37 -11.48
N ASP A 39 46.19 2.23 -12.36
CA ASP A 39 46.92 3.37 -12.92
C ASP A 39 46.35 4.66 -12.33
N ILE A 40 47.18 5.33 -11.53
CA ILE A 40 46.92 6.55 -10.75
C ILE A 40 47.25 7.73 -11.65
N ASN A 41 46.31 8.65 -11.92
CA ASN A 41 46.58 9.80 -12.81
C ASN A 41 46.09 11.14 -12.21
N GLY A 42 46.99 12.12 -12.13
CA GLY A 42 46.67 13.55 -12.25
C GLY A 42 45.94 14.29 -11.10
N THR A 43 45.02 13.67 -10.38
CA THR A 43 44.14 14.32 -9.39
C THR A 43 44.29 13.65 -8.03
N GLY A 44 45.39 13.90 -7.34
CA GLY A 44 45.75 13.15 -6.13
C GLY A 44 45.08 13.65 -4.85
N GLU A 45 44.15 12.85 -4.31
CA GLU A 45 44.18 12.45 -2.89
C GLU A 45 44.86 11.06 -2.78
N GLU A 46 45.05 10.55 -1.55
CA GLU A 46 45.66 9.24 -1.30
C GLU A 46 44.87 8.13 -2.01
N GLU A 47 45.46 7.47 -3.00
CA GLU A 47 44.78 6.33 -3.65
C GLU A 47 44.93 5.07 -2.81
N VAL A 48 43.79 4.42 -2.58
CA VAL A 48 43.68 3.24 -1.74
C VAL A 48 43.29 2.04 -2.59
N ILE A 49 44.21 1.09 -2.77
CA ILE A 49 43.83 -0.24 -3.26
C ILE A 49 43.24 -1.01 -2.10
N VAL A 50 41.96 -1.30 -2.21
CA VAL A 50 41.22 -2.14 -1.26
C VAL A 50 41.01 -3.49 -1.89
N ARG A 51 41.60 -4.52 -1.30
CA ARG A 51 41.25 -5.90 -1.60
C ARG A 51 40.43 -6.47 -0.45
N MET A 52 39.13 -6.62 -0.67
CA MET A 52 38.18 -6.95 0.40
C MET A 52 38.37 -8.36 0.93
N ARG A 53 38.65 -9.32 0.03
CA ARG A 53 38.81 -10.73 0.39
C ARG A 53 40.18 -11.23 -0.05
N CYS A 54 41.13 -11.30 0.88
CA CYS A 54 42.44 -11.87 0.62
C CYS A 54 42.63 -13.18 1.40
N PRO A 55 43.01 -14.30 0.76
CA PRO A 55 43.44 -15.48 1.51
C PRO A 55 44.69 -15.17 2.33
N SER A 56 44.91 -15.90 3.43
CA SER A 56 46.16 -15.79 4.17
C SER A 56 47.33 -16.21 3.29
N GLY A 57 48.32 -15.34 3.13
CA GLY A 57 49.43 -15.58 2.22
C GLY A 57 50.43 -14.43 2.22
N LYS A 58 51.49 -14.60 1.42
CA LYS A 58 52.43 -13.52 1.12
C LYS A 58 51.99 -12.83 -0.16
N TYR A 59 52.01 -11.51 -0.13
CA TYR A 59 51.70 -10.64 -1.25
C TYR A 59 52.79 -9.60 -1.40
N TYR A 60 53.04 -9.19 -2.63
CA TYR A 60 53.98 -8.13 -2.95
C TYR A 60 53.23 -6.96 -3.57
N VAL A 61 53.61 -5.74 -3.21
CA VAL A 61 53.09 -4.52 -3.84
C VAL A 61 54.23 -3.89 -4.64
N GLU A 62 54.05 -3.83 -5.95
CA GLU A 62 54.93 -3.13 -6.88
C GLU A 62 54.37 -1.73 -7.12
N VAL A 63 55.19 -0.70 -6.89
CA VAL A 63 54.87 0.70 -7.18
C VAL A 63 55.73 1.13 -8.36
N GLY A 64 55.11 1.52 -9.47
CA GLY A 64 55.78 2.05 -10.65
C GLY A 64 55.46 3.53 -10.83
N GLY A 65 56.47 4.39 -11.01
CA GLY A 65 56.28 5.80 -11.34
C GLY A 65 56.46 6.08 -12.84
N GLY A 66 55.66 7.01 -13.38
CA GLY A 66 55.92 7.62 -14.68
C GLY A 66 57.07 8.65 -14.62
N ASP A 67 57.40 9.30 -15.74
CA ASP A 67 58.54 10.22 -15.87
C ASP A 67 58.48 11.50 -14.99
N ALA A 68 57.35 11.76 -14.32
CA ALA A 68 57.16 12.93 -13.45
C ALA A 68 57.48 12.59 -11.98
N ASN A 69 58.29 13.43 -11.32
CA ASN A 69 58.53 13.45 -9.87
C ASN A 69 59.24 12.22 -9.27
N THR A 70 60.16 11.58 -10.01
CA THR A 70 60.98 10.45 -9.53
C THR A 70 61.85 10.74 -8.29
N GLU A 71 62.00 12.01 -7.90
CA GLU A 71 62.75 12.43 -6.71
C GLU A 71 61.86 12.80 -5.51
N GLU A 72 60.53 12.78 -5.65
CA GLU A 72 59.62 13.07 -4.54
C GLU A 72 59.43 11.85 -3.63
N PRO A 73 59.37 12.03 -2.29
CA PRO A 73 59.17 10.92 -1.36
C PRO A 73 57.70 10.44 -1.38
N TYR A 74 57.52 9.13 -1.50
CA TYR A 74 56.21 8.46 -1.41
C TYR A 74 56.11 7.63 -0.13
N THR A 75 54.91 7.57 0.46
CA THR A 75 54.63 6.65 1.58
C THR A 75 53.66 5.57 1.09
N LEU A 76 54.14 4.33 1.10
CA LEU A 76 53.30 3.15 0.91
C LEU A 76 52.95 2.58 2.30
N ARG A 77 51.65 2.45 2.59
CA ARG A 77 51.15 1.75 3.77
C ARG A 77 50.42 0.50 3.32
N VAL A 78 50.75 -0.64 3.93
CA VAL A 78 50.11 -1.93 3.65
C VAL A 78 49.70 -2.54 4.97
N GLY A 79 48.43 -2.90 5.11
CA GLY A 79 47.93 -3.55 6.32
C GLY A 79 46.43 -3.73 6.33
N ASN A 80 45.90 -3.93 7.53
CA ASN A 80 44.45 -3.91 7.76
C ASN A 80 43.93 -2.47 7.70
N PRO A 81 42.62 -2.26 7.48
CA PRO A 81 42.01 -0.94 7.56
C PRO A 81 42.41 -0.22 8.85
N THR A 82 42.90 1.01 8.70
CA THR A 82 43.20 1.90 9.83
C THR A 82 41.92 2.44 10.46
N VAL A 83 40.85 2.53 9.67
CA VAL A 83 39.48 2.87 10.07
C VAL A 83 38.68 1.63 10.47
N THR A 84 37.97 1.71 11.59
CA THR A 84 37.04 0.66 12.04
C THR A 84 35.75 0.70 11.23
N ALA A 85 34.99 -0.40 11.19
CA ALA A 85 33.67 -0.40 10.56
C ALA A 85 32.74 0.70 11.13
N ALA A 86 31.81 1.19 10.32
CA ALA A 86 30.77 2.11 10.79
C ALA A 86 29.91 1.45 11.88
N THR A 87 29.75 2.13 12.99
CA THR A 87 28.80 1.74 14.03
C THR A 87 27.36 1.95 13.55
N GLU A 88 26.40 1.22 14.14
CA GLU A 88 24.99 1.42 13.79
C GLU A 88 24.52 2.86 14.00
N GLU A 89 25.04 3.54 15.02
CA GLU A 89 24.69 4.93 15.31
C GLU A 89 25.22 5.88 14.23
N GLU A 90 26.47 5.73 13.81
CA GLU A 90 27.03 6.51 12.69
C GLU A 90 26.22 6.30 11.40
N VAL A 91 25.84 5.05 11.11
CA VAL A 91 24.99 4.71 9.95
C VAL A 91 23.63 5.38 10.05
N ARG A 92 22.93 5.28 11.20
CA ARG A 92 21.62 5.92 11.40
C ARG A 92 21.70 7.43 11.27
N GLN A 93 22.75 8.05 11.80
CA GLN A 93 22.98 9.49 11.69
C GLN A 93 23.24 9.92 10.25
N ALA A 94 24.09 9.19 9.52
CA ALA A 94 24.35 9.47 8.11
C ALA A 94 23.08 9.30 7.26
N LEU A 95 22.32 8.23 7.49
CA LEU A 95 21.03 8.00 6.82
C LEU A 95 20.03 9.13 7.14
N THR A 96 19.92 9.55 8.40
CA THR A 96 19.03 10.66 8.79
C THR A 96 19.41 11.96 8.06
N ARG A 97 20.70 12.29 7.97
CA ARG A 97 21.17 13.48 7.24
C ARG A 97 20.87 13.40 5.74
N ALA A 98 21.05 12.23 5.14
CA ALA A 98 20.73 12.01 3.73
C ALA A 98 19.23 12.21 3.46
N LEU A 99 18.37 11.61 4.28
CA LEU A 99 16.92 11.78 4.16
C LEU A 99 16.48 13.22 4.45
N ASP A 100 17.14 13.92 5.37
CA ASP A 100 16.89 15.34 5.63
C ASP A 100 17.27 16.24 4.46
N TYR A 101 18.40 15.96 3.81
CA TYR A 101 18.77 16.63 2.56
C TYR A 101 17.71 16.39 1.48
N LEU A 102 17.34 15.13 1.22
CA LEU A 102 16.31 14.80 0.23
C LEU A 102 14.97 15.47 0.57
N ALA A 103 14.57 15.50 1.84
CA ALA A 103 13.35 16.18 2.26
C ALA A 103 13.41 17.69 2.03
N GLY A 104 14.59 18.31 2.22
CA GLY A 104 14.83 19.74 1.99
C GLY A 104 14.79 20.13 0.51
N GLU A 105 15.25 19.24 -0.37
CA GLU A 105 15.27 19.44 -1.82
C GLU A 105 13.95 19.08 -2.53
N GLN A 106 12.97 18.49 -1.80
CA GLN A 106 11.69 18.14 -2.39
C GLN A 106 10.86 19.39 -2.69
N THR A 107 10.39 19.52 -3.93
CA THR A 107 9.46 20.58 -4.33
C THR A 107 8.08 20.39 -3.69
N LYS A 108 7.27 21.45 -3.68
CA LYS A 108 5.89 21.37 -3.18
C LYS A 108 5.03 20.40 -3.98
N GLU A 109 5.35 20.23 -5.26
CA GLU A 109 4.70 19.31 -6.18
C GLU A 109 5.15 17.86 -5.99
N GLY A 110 6.17 17.60 -5.15
CA GLY A 110 6.59 16.26 -4.76
C GLY A 110 7.74 15.65 -5.56
N TYR A 111 8.35 16.39 -6.49
CA TYR A 111 9.51 15.95 -7.27
C TYR A 111 10.81 16.65 -6.86
N TRP A 112 11.95 16.17 -7.38
CA TRP A 112 13.28 16.74 -7.18
C TRP A 112 13.85 17.20 -8.51
N SER A 113 14.81 18.13 -8.46
CA SER A 113 15.59 18.50 -9.64
C SER A 113 17.07 18.51 -9.32
N GLN A 114 17.91 18.26 -10.33
CA GLN A 114 19.36 18.30 -10.21
C GLN A 114 20.00 18.89 -11.47
N LYS A 115 21.30 19.18 -11.41
CA LYS A 115 22.00 19.93 -12.46
C LYS A 115 22.23 19.11 -13.74
N LYS A 116 22.55 17.83 -13.59
CA LYS A 116 22.86 16.90 -14.68
C LYS A 116 21.92 15.71 -14.63
N ASN A 117 21.50 15.19 -15.79
CA ASN A 117 20.63 14.00 -15.87
C ASN A 117 19.38 14.15 -14.99
N ASP A 118 18.64 15.24 -15.19
CA ASP A 118 17.48 15.63 -14.39
C ASP A 118 16.23 14.80 -14.71
N TYR A 119 16.34 13.47 -14.61
CA TYR A 119 15.27 12.51 -14.86
C TYR A 119 14.29 12.49 -13.68
N LYS A 120 13.44 13.52 -13.61
CA LYS A 120 12.62 13.82 -12.42
C LYS A 120 11.76 12.66 -11.94
N ILE A 121 11.25 11.84 -12.87
CA ILE A 121 10.36 10.73 -12.55
C ILE A 121 11.16 9.57 -11.97
N GLY A 122 12.27 9.20 -12.62
CA GLY A 122 13.22 8.22 -12.07
C GLY A 122 13.77 8.63 -10.71
N ILE A 123 14.19 9.89 -10.55
CA ILE A 123 14.70 10.43 -9.27
C ILE A 123 13.63 10.37 -8.19
N ALA A 124 12.39 10.78 -8.48
CA ALA A 124 11.29 10.68 -7.53
C ALA A 124 10.99 9.22 -7.10
N GLY A 125 11.18 8.25 -8.01
CA GLY A 125 11.10 6.83 -7.66
C GLY A 125 12.24 6.37 -6.75
N LEU A 126 13.47 6.83 -6.96
CA LEU A 126 14.62 6.50 -6.10
C LEU A 126 14.50 7.13 -4.71
N THR A 127 14.12 8.40 -4.62
CA THR A 127 13.95 9.09 -3.34
C THR A 127 12.77 8.55 -2.55
N LEU A 128 11.68 8.14 -3.22
CA LEU A 128 10.57 7.44 -2.57
C LEU A 128 11.03 6.13 -1.92
N GLN A 129 11.80 5.30 -2.63
CA GLN A 129 12.39 4.09 -2.05
C GLN A 129 13.31 4.44 -0.87
N ALA A 130 14.14 5.48 -0.98
CA ALA A 130 15.03 5.90 0.10
C ALA A 130 14.26 6.31 1.38
N PHE A 131 13.15 7.03 1.25
CA PHE A 131 12.32 7.37 2.41
C PHE A 131 11.66 6.14 3.03
N ILE A 132 11.20 5.19 2.21
CA ILE A 132 10.59 3.94 2.69
C ILE A 132 11.65 3.09 3.42
N GLY A 133 12.83 2.90 2.83
CA GLY A 133 13.95 2.18 3.46
C GLY A 133 14.58 2.89 4.65
N GLY A 134 14.14 4.12 4.94
CA GLY A 134 14.49 4.91 6.11
C GLY A 134 13.97 4.37 7.45
N GLU A 135 13.32 3.20 7.52
CA GLU A 135 12.78 2.62 8.78
C GLU A 135 13.78 2.55 9.94
N CYS A 136 15.08 2.49 9.64
CA CYS A 136 16.14 2.50 10.65
C CYS A 136 16.30 3.84 11.37
N VAL A 137 15.65 4.90 10.90
CA VAL A 137 15.69 6.24 11.50
C VAL A 137 14.37 6.55 12.21
N SER A 138 14.44 7.33 13.29
CA SER A 138 13.25 7.64 14.11
C SER A 138 12.38 8.77 13.56
N LYS A 139 12.83 9.47 12.52
CA LYS A 139 12.15 10.65 11.98
C LYS A 139 11.07 10.24 10.99
N ASP A 140 9.92 10.88 11.09
CA ASP A 140 8.78 10.64 10.20
C ASP A 140 8.91 11.43 8.90
N TYR A 141 8.91 10.74 7.76
CA TYR A 141 8.93 11.30 6.40
C TYR A 141 7.63 11.03 5.63
N SER A 142 6.55 10.63 6.31
CA SER A 142 5.27 10.27 5.68
C SER A 142 4.72 11.36 4.75
N SER A 143 4.94 12.65 5.07
CA SER A 143 4.54 13.75 4.19
C SER A 143 5.31 13.77 2.87
N ASN A 144 6.61 13.48 2.92
CA ASN A 144 7.49 13.47 1.74
C ASN A 144 7.15 12.28 0.84
N ILE A 145 6.91 11.11 1.45
CA ILE A 145 6.45 9.89 0.79
C ILE A 145 5.13 10.15 0.05
N ASN A 146 4.12 10.70 0.74
CA ASN A 146 2.83 11.02 0.13
C ASN A 146 2.95 12.03 -1.02
N ALA A 147 3.80 13.05 -0.88
CA ALA A 147 4.02 14.03 -1.94
C ALA A 147 4.65 13.39 -3.19
N ALA A 148 5.65 12.51 -3.01
CA ALA A 148 6.28 11.78 -4.12
C ALA A 148 5.28 10.84 -4.83
N ILE A 149 4.49 10.07 -4.07
CA ILE A 149 3.45 9.20 -4.63
C ILE A 149 2.43 10.02 -5.43
N ASN A 150 1.99 11.16 -4.91
CA ASN A 150 1.04 12.03 -5.60
C ASN A 150 1.63 12.58 -6.90
N PHE A 151 2.89 13.02 -6.90
CA PHE A 151 3.60 13.44 -8.11
C PHE A 151 3.62 12.32 -9.15
N LEU A 152 4.05 11.11 -8.76
CA LEU A 152 4.14 9.96 -9.68
C LEU A 152 2.78 9.58 -10.25
N LYS A 153 1.71 9.64 -9.46
CA LYS A 153 0.32 9.47 -9.94
C LYS A 153 -0.06 10.48 -11.03
N THR A 154 0.47 11.72 -10.99
CA THR A 154 0.20 12.71 -12.06
C THR A 154 0.90 12.39 -13.38
N LYS A 155 1.93 11.54 -13.36
CA LYS A 155 2.73 11.14 -14.53
C LYS A 155 2.29 9.80 -15.13
N TYR A 156 1.45 9.06 -14.42
CA TYR A 156 0.88 7.80 -14.87
C TYR A 156 -0.08 7.99 -16.05
N ARG A 157 0.06 7.12 -17.06
CA ARG A 157 -0.78 7.09 -18.26
C ARG A 157 -1.64 5.82 -18.24
N PRO A 158 -2.89 5.87 -17.77
CA PRO A 158 -3.76 4.69 -17.70
C PRO A 158 -3.96 4.03 -19.07
N SER A 159 -3.83 2.70 -19.15
CA SER A 159 -4.15 1.93 -20.35
C SER A 159 -5.60 2.12 -20.82
N SER A 160 -6.51 2.48 -19.91
CA SER A 160 -7.92 2.77 -20.20
C SER A 160 -8.13 4.01 -21.06
N ASP A 161 -7.16 4.92 -21.11
CA ASP A 161 -7.25 6.16 -21.90
C ASP A 161 -7.00 5.91 -23.39
N TYR A 162 -6.53 4.72 -23.74
CA TYR A 162 -6.20 4.33 -25.10
C TYR A 162 -7.13 3.23 -25.61
N GLN A 163 -7.47 3.33 -26.91
CA GLN A 163 -8.25 2.28 -27.58
C GLN A 163 -7.50 0.95 -27.56
N THR A 164 -8.24 -0.15 -27.38
CA THR A 164 -7.72 -1.52 -27.45
C THR A 164 -7.01 -1.77 -28.78
N ASP A 165 -5.98 -2.60 -28.78
CA ASP A 165 -5.23 -3.03 -29.97
C ASP A 165 -4.57 -1.91 -30.80
N THR A 166 -4.27 -0.77 -30.18
CA THR A 166 -3.53 0.33 -30.82
C THR A 166 -2.06 0.35 -30.41
N LYS A 167 -1.19 0.85 -31.31
CA LYS A 167 0.23 1.07 -31.01
C LYS A 167 0.43 2.04 -29.84
N ASP A 168 -0.42 3.06 -29.74
CA ASP A 168 -0.36 4.03 -28.63
C ASP A 168 -0.64 3.37 -27.28
N ARG A 169 -1.67 2.51 -27.18
CA ARG A 169 -1.91 1.72 -25.96
C ARG A 169 -0.74 0.80 -25.65
N ALA A 170 -0.20 0.12 -26.66
CA ALA A 170 0.92 -0.80 -26.48
C ALA A 170 2.16 -0.09 -25.91
N ILE A 171 2.45 1.13 -26.36
CA ILE A 171 3.61 1.92 -25.91
C ILE A 171 3.33 2.64 -24.58
N TYR A 172 2.20 3.33 -24.47
CA TYR A 172 1.97 4.30 -23.39
C TYR A 172 1.05 3.80 -22.27
N GLY A 173 0.25 2.75 -22.50
CA GLY A 173 -0.66 2.24 -21.47
C GLY A 173 0.10 1.73 -20.24
N GLY A 174 -0.23 2.20 -19.06
CA GLY A 174 0.49 1.85 -17.83
C GLY A 174 1.82 2.60 -17.62
N LEU A 175 2.26 3.43 -18.57
CA LEU A 175 3.58 4.09 -18.50
C LEU A 175 3.63 5.15 -17.39
N ILE A 176 4.76 5.24 -16.69
CA ILE A 176 5.07 6.28 -15.69
C ILE A 176 6.50 6.77 -15.93
N ALA A 177 6.69 7.63 -16.93
CA ALA A 177 7.99 8.15 -17.35
C ALA A 177 7.83 9.34 -18.29
N GLU A 178 8.93 10.04 -18.56
CA GLU A 178 8.98 11.20 -19.48
C GLU A 178 10.16 11.10 -20.45
N ASP A 179 11.38 10.85 -19.95
CA ASP A 179 12.60 10.94 -20.76
C ASP A 179 13.14 9.56 -21.19
N GLU A 180 13.26 8.62 -20.26
CA GLU A 180 13.83 7.29 -20.47
C GLU A 180 12.78 6.22 -20.13
N PRO A 181 11.84 5.93 -21.06
CA PRO A 181 10.53 5.39 -20.71
C PRO A 181 10.56 4.13 -19.84
N LEU A 182 11.27 3.09 -20.25
CA LEU A 182 11.32 1.84 -19.48
C LEU A 182 12.32 1.86 -18.32
N TYR A 183 13.28 2.78 -18.34
CA TYR A 183 14.25 2.92 -17.25
C TYR A 183 13.61 3.58 -16.03
N GLU A 184 13.01 4.77 -16.22
CA GLU A 184 12.27 5.47 -15.16
C GLU A 184 11.06 4.67 -14.70
N HIS A 185 10.33 4.06 -15.64
CA HIS A 185 9.12 3.31 -15.34
C HIS A 185 9.36 2.13 -14.39
N ALA A 186 10.46 1.39 -14.56
CA ALA A 186 10.76 0.26 -13.69
C ALA A 186 11.13 0.70 -12.27
N ILE A 187 11.95 1.75 -12.15
CA ILE A 187 12.31 2.37 -10.87
C ILE A 187 11.05 2.82 -10.13
N VAL A 188 10.15 3.51 -10.82
CA VAL A 188 8.89 3.99 -10.24
C VAL A 188 7.94 2.86 -9.89
N THR A 189 7.82 1.85 -10.76
CA THR A 189 6.96 0.68 -10.49
C THR A 189 7.41 -0.02 -9.22
N LEU A 190 8.72 -0.22 -9.05
CA LEU A 190 9.29 -0.78 -7.82
C LEU A 190 8.99 0.11 -6.60
N ALA A 191 9.21 1.42 -6.71
CA ALA A 191 8.93 2.36 -5.62
C ALA A 191 7.46 2.35 -5.17
N LEU A 192 6.52 2.24 -6.11
CA LEU A 192 5.09 2.15 -5.81
C LEU A 192 4.71 0.80 -5.19
N ILE A 193 5.37 -0.29 -5.57
CA ILE A 193 5.21 -1.60 -4.91
C ILE A 193 5.67 -1.51 -3.45
N GLU A 194 6.83 -0.90 -3.19
CA GLU A 194 7.31 -0.68 -1.82
C GLU A 194 6.36 0.21 -1.02
N ALA A 195 5.86 1.29 -1.62
CA ALA A 195 4.88 2.18 -0.99
C ALA A 195 3.57 1.46 -0.65
N LEU A 196 3.08 0.59 -1.55
CA LEU A 196 1.88 -0.20 -1.31
C LEU A 196 2.05 -1.10 -0.09
N VAL A 197 3.20 -1.76 0.03
CA VAL A 197 3.49 -2.66 1.15
C VAL A 197 3.60 -1.88 2.45
N GLU A 198 4.45 -0.85 2.47
CA GLU A 198 4.80 -0.16 3.70
C GLU A 198 3.64 0.69 4.22
N MET A 199 2.94 1.39 3.33
CA MET A 199 1.81 2.24 3.70
C MET A 199 0.50 1.48 3.80
N ASN A 200 0.46 0.21 3.37
CA ASN A 200 -0.76 -0.57 3.20
C ASN A 200 -1.82 0.17 2.35
N ASP A 201 -1.39 0.96 1.36
CA ASP A 201 -2.26 1.71 0.44
C ASP A 201 -2.64 0.84 -0.77
N LEU A 202 -3.69 0.04 -0.59
CA LEU A 202 -4.22 -0.85 -1.64
C LEU A 202 -4.80 -0.07 -2.83
N SER A 203 -4.98 1.25 -2.75
CA SER A 203 -5.39 2.07 -3.90
C SER A 203 -4.32 2.13 -4.99
N LEU A 204 -3.06 1.82 -4.66
CA LEU A 204 -1.96 1.74 -5.61
C LEU A 204 -2.00 0.48 -6.49
N ALA A 205 -2.70 -0.57 -6.06
CA ALA A 205 -2.64 -1.87 -6.72
C ALA A 205 -3.08 -1.86 -8.20
N PRO A 206 -4.19 -1.21 -8.59
CA PRO A 206 -4.60 -1.17 -10.00
C PRO A 206 -3.58 -0.45 -10.91
N LEU A 207 -2.96 0.62 -10.39
CA LEU A 207 -1.91 1.36 -11.09
C LEU A 207 -0.66 0.48 -11.26
N ILE A 208 -0.23 -0.20 -10.20
CA ILE A 208 0.90 -1.13 -10.23
C ILE A 208 0.64 -2.27 -11.20
N GLU A 209 -0.56 -2.84 -11.23
CA GLU A 209 -0.92 -3.91 -12.17
C GLU A 209 -0.79 -3.44 -13.63
N ASP A 210 -1.31 -2.26 -13.96
CA ASP A 210 -1.21 -1.70 -15.32
C ASP A 210 0.25 -1.41 -15.71
N ALA A 211 1.03 -0.88 -14.76
CA ALA A 211 2.46 -0.65 -14.93
C ALA A 211 3.23 -1.97 -15.19
N LEU A 212 2.96 -3.01 -14.39
CA LEU A 212 3.58 -4.33 -14.59
C LEU A 212 3.26 -4.93 -15.97
N GLN A 213 2.04 -4.71 -16.48
CA GLN A 213 1.70 -5.18 -17.84
C GLN A 213 2.55 -4.52 -18.92
N LEU A 214 3.02 -3.28 -18.73
CA LEU A 214 3.94 -2.63 -19.66
C LEU A 214 5.33 -3.28 -19.62
N ILE A 215 5.87 -3.51 -18.43
CA ILE A 215 7.15 -4.24 -18.25
C ILE A 215 7.09 -5.59 -18.96
N ILE A 216 6.03 -6.37 -18.72
CA ILE A 216 5.87 -7.73 -19.27
C ILE A 216 5.79 -7.71 -20.80
N ARG A 217 4.91 -6.88 -21.38
CA ARG A 217 4.70 -6.89 -22.84
C ARG A 217 5.84 -6.26 -23.63
N ALA A 218 6.69 -5.46 -22.98
CA ALA A 218 7.86 -4.87 -23.61
C ALA A 218 9.08 -5.81 -23.61
N GLN A 219 9.07 -6.91 -22.85
CA GLN A 219 10.20 -7.85 -22.82
C GLN A 219 10.44 -8.49 -24.19
N ASN A 220 11.70 -8.53 -24.64
CA ASN A 220 12.06 -9.10 -25.93
C ASN A 220 11.95 -10.63 -25.93
N THR A 221 10.75 -11.14 -26.18
CA THR A 221 10.48 -12.58 -26.23
C THR A 221 9.56 -12.90 -27.41
N GLU A 222 9.26 -14.18 -27.62
CA GLU A 222 8.21 -14.63 -28.53
C GLU A 222 6.80 -14.16 -28.11
N HIS A 223 6.63 -13.63 -26.90
CA HIS A 223 5.37 -13.05 -26.42
C HIS A 223 5.26 -11.54 -26.70
N LYS A 224 6.32 -10.90 -27.20
CA LYS A 224 6.29 -9.47 -27.51
C LYS A 224 5.28 -9.20 -28.63
N PRO A 225 4.31 -8.26 -28.47
CA PRO A 225 3.31 -7.99 -29.49
C PRO A 225 3.90 -7.44 -30.79
N GLU A 226 3.24 -7.72 -31.92
CA GLU A 226 3.61 -7.15 -33.24
C GLU A 226 3.61 -5.62 -33.24
N LEU A 227 2.71 -4.99 -32.48
CA LEU A 227 2.62 -3.54 -32.29
C LEU A 227 3.90 -2.94 -31.69
N LEU A 228 4.69 -3.75 -30.96
CA LEU A 228 5.96 -3.37 -30.34
C LEU A 228 7.17 -4.00 -31.07
N GLY A 229 7.00 -4.48 -32.30
CA GLY A 229 8.09 -5.05 -33.09
C GLY A 229 8.46 -6.50 -32.75
N GLY A 230 7.60 -7.21 -32.01
CA GLY A 230 7.72 -8.65 -31.80
C GLY A 230 6.96 -9.48 -32.85
N PRO A 231 6.88 -10.81 -32.69
CA PRO A 231 7.60 -11.62 -31.70
C PRO A 231 9.11 -11.64 -31.97
N ILE A 232 9.92 -11.77 -30.91
CA ILE A 232 11.39 -11.86 -31.04
C ILE A 232 11.82 -13.32 -31.17
N ASN A 233 12.74 -13.60 -32.10
CA ASN A 233 13.28 -14.94 -32.32
C ASN A 233 14.14 -15.41 -31.13
N LEU A 234 14.03 -16.70 -30.80
CA LEU A 234 14.75 -17.36 -29.70
C LEU A 234 16.28 -17.31 -29.84
N ASP A 235 16.80 -17.18 -31.06
CA ASP A 235 18.24 -17.09 -31.37
C ASP A 235 18.77 -15.64 -31.38
N SER A 236 17.91 -14.65 -31.13
CA SER A 236 18.33 -13.26 -30.98
C SER A 236 19.23 -13.11 -29.76
N LYS A 237 20.35 -12.40 -29.93
CA LYS A 237 21.22 -12.00 -28.80
C LYS A 237 20.52 -11.09 -27.79
N ASP A 238 19.44 -10.43 -28.21
CA ASP A 238 18.63 -9.52 -27.41
C ASP A 238 17.41 -10.22 -26.78
N TYR A 239 17.28 -11.53 -26.96
CA TYR A 239 16.17 -12.32 -26.42
C TYR A 239 16.24 -12.37 -24.89
N GLY A 240 15.11 -12.11 -24.24
CA GLY A 240 14.92 -12.14 -22.80
C GLY A 240 15.12 -10.80 -22.09
N GLY A 241 15.78 -9.83 -22.71
CA GLY A 241 16.08 -8.53 -22.12
C GLY A 241 15.08 -7.41 -22.43
N TRP A 242 15.44 -6.20 -21.98
CA TRP A 242 14.74 -4.94 -22.23
C TRP A 242 15.69 -3.82 -22.64
N ARG A 243 15.12 -2.74 -23.18
CA ARG A 243 15.80 -1.49 -23.54
C ARG A 243 14.90 -0.31 -23.19
N TYR A 244 15.38 0.91 -23.36
CA TYR A 244 14.75 2.18 -22.96
C TYR A 244 13.34 2.43 -23.52
N SER A 245 12.98 1.95 -24.71
CA SER A 245 11.62 2.14 -25.29
C SER A 245 10.82 0.84 -25.36
N PRO A 246 9.48 0.87 -25.13
CA PRO A 246 8.63 -0.33 -25.19
C PRO A 246 8.72 -1.13 -26.50
N ASP A 247 8.91 -0.45 -27.63
CA ASP A 247 9.03 -1.04 -28.98
C ASP A 247 10.47 -1.35 -29.41
N SER A 248 11.45 -1.21 -28.49
CA SER A 248 12.83 -1.61 -28.77
C SER A 248 12.95 -3.11 -28.94
N THR A 249 13.68 -3.57 -29.95
CA THR A 249 13.94 -5.00 -30.20
C THR A 249 15.36 -5.44 -29.86
N ASN A 250 16.18 -4.50 -29.36
CA ASN A 250 17.48 -4.75 -28.73
C ASN A 250 17.37 -4.73 -27.20
N SER A 251 18.45 -5.05 -26.48
CA SER A 251 18.48 -5.06 -25.00
C SER A 251 19.78 -4.50 -24.40
N ASP A 252 19.75 -4.14 -23.12
CA ASP A 252 20.95 -3.98 -22.27
C ASP A 252 20.72 -4.54 -20.87
N ILE A 253 21.83 -4.74 -20.16
CA ILE A 253 21.85 -5.20 -18.78
C ILE A 253 21.28 -4.18 -17.78
N SER A 254 21.36 -2.88 -18.07
CA SER A 254 21.00 -1.80 -17.13
C SER A 254 19.48 -1.67 -16.97
N VAL A 255 18.75 -1.56 -18.08
CA VAL A 255 17.29 -1.56 -18.11
C VAL A 255 16.77 -2.92 -17.65
N THR A 256 17.37 -4.03 -18.10
CA THR A 256 16.97 -5.37 -17.68
C THR A 256 17.10 -5.56 -16.18
N GLY A 257 18.18 -5.05 -15.56
CA GLY A 257 18.36 -5.06 -14.11
C GLY A 257 17.18 -4.43 -13.37
N TRP A 258 16.78 -3.21 -13.76
CA TRP A 258 15.62 -2.54 -13.15
C TRP A 258 14.31 -3.29 -13.36
N GLN A 259 14.06 -3.87 -14.54
CA GLN A 259 12.86 -4.68 -14.76
C GLN A 259 12.84 -5.90 -13.83
N ILE A 260 13.98 -6.58 -13.63
CA ILE A 260 14.08 -7.72 -12.71
C ILE A 260 13.75 -7.29 -11.28
N LEU A 261 14.28 -6.15 -10.81
CA LEU A 261 13.97 -5.64 -9.47
C LEU A 261 12.46 -5.38 -9.30
N ALA A 262 11.83 -4.71 -10.26
CA ALA A 262 10.39 -4.43 -10.21
C ALA A 262 9.54 -5.72 -10.26
N LEU A 263 9.83 -6.65 -11.17
CA LEU A 263 9.12 -7.92 -11.30
C LEU A 263 9.29 -8.81 -10.06
N LYS A 264 10.50 -8.85 -9.49
CA LYS A 264 10.76 -9.59 -8.25
C LYS A 264 10.04 -8.95 -7.07
N GLY A 265 10.06 -7.62 -6.96
CA GLY A 265 9.29 -6.88 -5.96
C GLY A 265 7.80 -7.18 -6.06
N ALA A 266 7.26 -7.21 -7.28
CA ALA A 266 5.87 -7.55 -7.55
C ALA A 266 5.50 -8.97 -7.07
N LEU A 267 6.34 -9.96 -7.37
CA LEU A 267 6.16 -11.33 -6.88
C LEU A 267 6.16 -11.40 -5.35
N THR A 268 7.11 -10.72 -4.70
CA THR A 268 7.19 -10.68 -3.23
C THR A 268 5.97 -10.00 -2.62
N ALA A 269 5.44 -8.96 -3.27
CA ALA A 269 4.20 -8.27 -2.90
C ALA A 269 2.92 -9.07 -3.24
N GLY A 270 3.03 -10.24 -3.88
CA GLY A 270 1.89 -11.11 -4.18
C GLY A 270 1.18 -10.81 -5.51
N PHE A 271 1.72 -9.91 -6.34
CA PHE A 271 1.28 -9.76 -7.72
C PHE A 271 1.70 -10.98 -8.56
N SER A 272 0.94 -11.23 -9.63
CA SER A 272 1.23 -12.30 -10.58
C SER A 272 2.02 -11.76 -11.76
N ILE A 273 3.14 -12.41 -12.08
CA ILE A 273 3.88 -12.20 -13.33
C ILE A 273 3.94 -13.53 -14.09
N PRO A 274 4.13 -13.52 -15.42
CA PRO A 274 4.27 -14.75 -16.16
C PRO A 274 5.52 -15.55 -15.74
N GLU A 275 5.37 -16.85 -15.54
CA GLU A 275 6.45 -17.75 -15.09
C GLU A 275 7.67 -17.76 -16.03
N TRP A 276 7.48 -17.39 -17.30
CA TRP A 276 8.55 -17.33 -18.30
C TRP A 276 9.42 -16.08 -18.20
N SER A 277 8.99 -15.01 -17.52
CA SER A 277 9.61 -13.68 -17.64
C SER A 277 11.00 -13.62 -17.00
N LEU A 278 11.12 -13.93 -15.71
CA LEU A 278 12.40 -13.92 -14.99
C LEU A 278 13.40 -14.98 -15.52
N PRO A 279 12.99 -16.23 -15.84
CA PRO A 279 13.89 -17.19 -16.48
C PRO A 279 14.52 -16.68 -17.78
N LYS A 280 13.74 -16.04 -18.66
CA LYS A 280 14.28 -15.48 -19.91
C LYS A 280 15.18 -14.27 -19.67
N ALA A 281 14.89 -13.46 -18.65
CA ALA A 281 15.78 -12.40 -18.23
C ALA A 281 17.15 -12.96 -17.77
N ALA A 282 17.15 -14.06 -17.02
CA ALA A 282 18.38 -14.74 -16.62
C ALA A 282 19.19 -15.26 -17.81
N ASP A 283 18.52 -15.81 -18.84
CA ASP A 283 19.21 -16.25 -20.07
C ASP A 283 19.87 -15.07 -20.81
N TYR A 284 19.21 -13.91 -20.86
CA TYR A 284 19.81 -12.69 -21.39
C TYR A 284 21.06 -12.28 -20.59
N LEU A 285 20.99 -12.29 -19.25
CA LEU A 285 22.14 -11.97 -18.39
C LEU A 285 23.31 -12.92 -18.62
N ARG A 286 23.06 -14.23 -18.77
CA ARG A 286 24.10 -15.21 -19.12
C ARG A 286 24.75 -14.88 -20.46
N SER A 287 23.97 -14.44 -21.45
CA SER A 287 24.51 -14.02 -22.75
C SER A 287 25.41 -12.77 -22.66
N CYS A 288 25.27 -11.98 -21.60
CA CYS A 288 26.12 -10.83 -21.31
C CYS A 288 27.41 -11.21 -20.57
N TYR A 289 27.55 -12.41 -20.02
CA TYR A 289 28.71 -12.77 -19.22
C TYR A 289 29.99 -12.90 -20.07
N ASP A 290 31.11 -12.44 -19.53
CA ASP A 290 32.44 -12.57 -20.14
C ASP A 290 33.32 -13.49 -19.29
N GLU A 291 33.69 -14.64 -19.86
CA GLU A 291 34.51 -15.67 -19.19
C GLU A 291 35.96 -15.24 -18.94
N TYR A 292 36.50 -14.30 -19.72
CA TYR A 292 37.88 -13.85 -19.55
C TYR A 292 38.02 -12.87 -18.38
N TYR A 293 37.10 -11.91 -18.32
CA TYR A 293 37.10 -10.90 -17.27
C TYR A 293 36.37 -11.35 -16.00
N HIS A 294 35.56 -12.40 -16.08
CA HIS A 294 34.62 -12.79 -15.03
C HIS A 294 33.63 -11.68 -14.65
N SER A 295 33.29 -10.82 -15.61
CA SER A 295 32.39 -9.68 -15.50
C SER A 295 31.23 -9.80 -16.47
N PHE A 296 30.34 -8.81 -16.49
CA PHE A 296 29.24 -8.75 -17.44
C PHE A 296 29.39 -7.59 -18.43
N GLY A 297 29.05 -7.88 -19.67
CA GLY A 297 28.96 -6.97 -20.78
C GLY A 297 27.70 -6.09 -20.78
N TYR A 298 27.65 -5.06 -21.62
CA TYR A 298 26.51 -4.11 -21.62
C TYR A 298 25.32 -4.62 -22.45
N THR A 299 25.57 -5.05 -23.69
CA THR A 299 24.56 -5.59 -24.64
C THR A 299 24.88 -6.99 -25.17
N SER A 300 26.05 -7.51 -24.83
CA SER A 300 26.56 -8.83 -25.21
C SER A 300 27.73 -9.17 -24.30
N SER A 301 28.22 -10.41 -24.31
CA SER A 301 29.51 -10.76 -23.71
C SER A 301 30.60 -9.77 -24.13
N GLY A 302 31.36 -9.23 -23.18
CA GLY A 302 32.46 -8.31 -23.47
C GLY A 302 32.70 -7.21 -22.43
N GLY A 303 33.94 -7.15 -21.95
CA GLY A 303 34.51 -5.99 -21.27
C GLY A 303 34.37 -5.97 -19.75
N GLU A 304 35.22 -5.16 -19.13
CA GLU A 304 35.33 -4.98 -17.69
C GLU A 304 34.30 -3.96 -17.18
N GLY A 305 33.56 -4.28 -16.11
CA GLY A 305 32.60 -3.33 -15.56
C GLY A 305 32.05 -3.75 -14.21
N CYS A 306 32.38 -2.98 -13.17
CA CYS A 306 31.92 -3.20 -11.80
C CYS A 306 30.40 -3.10 -11.66
N ALA A 307 29.79 -2.01 -12.13
CA ALA A 307 28.33 -1.84 -12.10
C ALA A 307 27.60 -2.99 -12.80
N ARG A 308 28.05 -3.37 -14.01
CA ARG A 308 27.46 -4.45 -14.81
C ARG A 308 27.59 -5.80 -14.11
N SER A 309 28.72 -6.04 -13.44
CA SER A 309 28.92 -7.28 -12.67
C SER A 309 27.95 -7.38 -11.48
N GLY A 310 27.69 -6.26 -10.81
CA GLY A 310 26.66 -6.17 -9.78
C GLY A 310 25.26 -6.48 -10.32
N MET A 311 24.89 -5.88 -11.46
CA MET A 311 23.59 -6.12 -12.12
C MET A 311 23.41 -7.57 -12.55
N GLY A 312 24.44 -8.16 -13.19
CA GLY A 312 24.39 -9.54 -13.66
C GLY A 312 24.25 -10.54 -12.52
N ALA A 313 25.09 -10.41 -11.49
CA ALA A 313 25.03 -11.28 -10.31
C ALA A 313 23.69 -11.13 -9.56
N LEU A 314 23.27 -9.89 -9.28
CA LEU A 314 22.00 -9.62 -8.60
C LEU A 314 20.81 -10.12 -9.42
N GLY A 315 20.81 -9.86 -10.72
CA GLY A 315 19.75 -10.28 -11.62
C GLY A 315 19.60 -11.79 -11.69
N LEU A 316 20.69 -12.55 -11.72
CA LEU A 316 20.65 -14.03 -11.66
C LEU A 316 20.12 -14.53 -10.32
N GLN A 317 20.58 -13.95 -9.20
CA GLN A 317 20.10 -14.29 -7.86
C GLN A 317 18.58 -14.07 -7.74
N LEU A 318 18.09 -12.90 -8.17
CA LEU A 318 16.68 -12.53 -8.05
C LEU A 318 15.78 -13.22 -9.07
N SER A 319 16.33 -13.66 -10.21
CA SER A 319 15.60 -14.43 -11.22
C SER A 319 15.43 -15.92 -10.86
N GLY A 320 15.84 -16.32 -9.65
CA GLY A 320 15.65 -17.68 -9.14
C GLY A 320 16.84 -18.62 -9.33
N TYR A 321 18.03 -18.09 -9.67
CA TYR A 321 19.25 -18.87 -9.88
C TYR A 321 20.39 -18.44 -8.92
N PRO A 322 20.20 -18.48 -7.59
CA PRO A 322 21.22 -18.01 -6.64
C PRO A 322 22.54 -18.81 -6.66
N ASP A 323 22.49 -20.05 -7.16
CA ASP A 323 23.65 -20.94 -7.29
C ASP A 323 24.23 -20.96 -8.72
N ASP A 324 23.82 -20.04 -9.59
CA ASP A 324 24.36 -19.93 -10.95
C ASP A 324 25.90 -19.80 -10.91
N PRO A 325 26.65 -20.62 -11.69
CA PRO A 325 28.11 -20.67 -11.61
C PRO A 325 28.79 -19.34 -11.94
N LEU A 326 28.11 -18.44 -12.65
CA LEU A 326 28.65 -17.13 -13.06
C LEU A 326 28.66 -16.12 -11.90
N ILE A 327 27.85 -16.34 -10.85
CA ILE A 327 27.71 -15.42 -9.73
C ILE A 327 29.01 -15.34 -8.92
N LYS A 328 29.57 -16.47 -8.48
CA LYS A 328 30.74 -16.46 -7.59
C LYS A 328 31.97 -15.76 -8.21
N PRO A 329 32.32 -16.00 -9.49
CA PRO A 329 33.38 -15.24 -10.15
C PRO A 329 33.06 -13.75 -10.26
N ALA A 330 31.82 -13.35 -10.56
CA ALA A 330 31.43 -11.94 -10.64
C ALA A 330 31.44 -11.23 -9.29
N LEU A 331 31.02 -11.90 -8.21
CA LEU A 331 31.19 -11.41 -6.85
C LEU A 331 32.68 -11.24 -6.52
N ARG A 332 33.50 -12.22 -6.93
CA ARG A 332 34.95 -12.12 -6.72
C ARG A 332 35.54 -10.93 -7.45
N TYR A 333 35.14 -10.71 -8.70
CA TYR A 333 35.53 -9.55 -9.50
C TYR A 333 35.17 -8.23 -8.80
N MET A 334 33.97 -8.11 -8.25
CA MET A 334 33.56 -6.93 -7.48
C MET A 334 34.38 -6.75 -6.19
N GLN A 335 34.74 -7.83 -5.48
CA GLN A 335 35.60 -7.74 -4.29
C GLN A 335 37.03 -7.31 -4.62
N ASP A 336 37.55 -7.72 -5.77
CA ASP A 336 38.86 -7.28 -6.26
C ASP A 336 38.80 -5.82 -6.75
N ASN A 337 37.60 -5.29 -7.04
CA ASN A 337 37.32 -3.91 -7.44
C ASN A 337 36.32 -3.24 -6.49
N ALA A 338 36.67 -3.24 -5.20
CA ALA A 338 35.85 -2.71 -4.12
C ALA A 338 35.44 -1.24 -4.33
N PRO A 339 34.37 -0.77 -3.67
CA PRO A 339 34.04 0.65 -3.64
C PRO A 339 35.22 1.51 -3.21
N THR A 340 35.60 2.50 -4.01
CA THR A 340 36.64 3.49 -3.73
C THR A 340 36.03 4.87 -3.88
N TRP A 341 36.38 5.82 -3.02
CA TRP A 341 35.92 7.19 -3.20
C TRP A 341 36.48 7.79 -4.50
N GLU A 342 35.79 8.78 -5.09
CA GLU A 342 36.14 9.51 -6.32
C GLU A 342 36.16 8.74 -7.66
N PHE A 343 36.17 7.41 -7.70
CA PHE A 343 36.14 6.69 -8.97
C PHE A 343 35.62 5.24 -8.92
N GLU A 344 35.06 4.79 -10.05
CA GLU A 344 34.78 3.39 -10.41
C GLU A 344 35.83 2.95 -11.44
N ASP A 345 36.67 1.97 -11.08
CA ASP A 345 37.63 1.35 -12.00
C ASP A 345 37.80 -0.15 -11.69
N PRO A 346 37.68 -1.05 -12.70
CA PRO A 346 37.24 -0.79 -14.07
C PRO A 346 35.74 -0.57 -14.19
N GLY A 347 35.34 0.37 -15.05
CA GLY A 347 33.95 0.73 -15.22
C GLY A 347 33.75 1.87 -16.19
N GLU A 348 32.54 2.42 -16.19
CA GLU A 348 32.17 3.54 -17.06
C GLU A 348 32.14 4.87 -16.29
N GLY A 349 32.38 4.83 -14.98
CA GLY A 349 32.47 6.01 -14.12
C GLY A 349 31.16 6.34 -13.43
N TRP A 350 30.44 5.31 -12.95
CA TRP A 350 29.21 5.43 -12.17
C TRP A 350 29.35 4.79 -10.77
N PRO A 351 30.13 5.40 -9.85
CA PRO A 351 30.45 4.79 -8.55
C PRO A 351 29.24 4.45 -7.70
N PHE A 352 28.32 5.38 -7.44
CA PHE A 352 27.14 5.12 -6.60
C PHE A 352 26.23 4.08 -7.23
N TYR A 353 26.09 4.11 -8.56
CA TYR A 353 25.31 3.11 -9.28
C TYR A 353 25.91 1.70 -9.14
N TYR A 354 27.24 1.58 -9.23
CA TYR A 354 27.93 0.34 -8.93
C TYR A 354 27.70 -0.09 -7.48
N TRP A 355 27.94 0.79 -6.51
CA TRP A 355 27.83 0.44 -5.09
C TRP A 355 26.42 0.01 -4.72
N TYR A 356 25.39 0.60 -5.35
CA TYR A 356 23.99 0.21 -5.18
C TYR A 356 23.77 -1.26 -5.56
N TYR A 357 24.12 -1.66 -6.79
CA TYR A 357 23.94 -3.04 -7.26
C TYR A 357 24.89 -4.01 -6.57
N GLY A 358 26.15 -3.62 -6.38
CA GLY A 358 27.17 -4.44 -5.72
C GLY A 358 26.81 -4.79 -4.28
N SER A 359 26.34 -3.81 -3.49
CA SER A 359 25.91 -4.05 -2.10
C SER A 359 24.76 -5.04 -2.02
N ARG A 360 23.83 -4.96 -2.97
CA ARG A 360 22.68 -5.85 -3.07
C ARG A 360 23.09 -7.29 -3.44
N ALA A 361 23.97 -7.44 -4.41
CA ALA A 361 24.49 -8.74 -4.81
C ALA A 361 25.28 -9.42 -3.68
N MET A 362 26.13 -8.65 -2.99
CA MET A 362 26.92 -9.12 -1.85
C MET A 362 26.05 -9.53 -0.66
N LEU A 363 25.01 -8.75 -0.36
CA LEU A 363 24.05 -9.07 0.69
C LEU A 363 23.37 -10.42 0.47
N LEU A 364 22.89 -10.69 -0.75
CA LEU A 364 22.29 -11.99 -1.09
C LEU A 364 23.30 -13.14 -1.12
N ALA A 365 24.56 -12.86 -1.43
CA ALA A 365 25.63 -13.85 -1.31
C ALA A 365 25.90 -14.22 0.17
N GLY A 366 25.73 -13.25 1.07
CA GLY A 366 25.83 -13.44 2.51
C GLY A 366 27.24 -13.78 2.98
N GLY A 367 27.33 -14.32 4.20
CA GLY A 367 28.59 -14.79 4.79
C GLY A 367 29.69 -13.72 4.82
N GLU A 368 30.92 -14.15 4.53
CA GLU A 368 32.09 -13.26 4.49
C GLU A 368 32.01 -12.24 3.34
N ASP A 369 31.34 -12.58 2.23
CA ASP A 369 31.21 -11.68 1.09
C ASP A 369 30.42 -10.42 1.49
N TRP A 370 29.29 -10.59 2.20
CA TRP A 370 28.55 -9.47 2.77
C TRP A 370 29.24 -8.81 3.96
N ARG A 371 29.76 -9.58 4.93
CA ARG A 371 30.34 -9.04 6.17
C ARG A 371 31.44 -8.00 5.86
N ILE A 372 32.33 -8.37 4.95
CA ILE A 372 33.47 -7.55 4.54
C ILE A 372 32.99 -6.37 3.69
N TRP A 373 32.10 -6.62 2.71
CA TRP A 373 31.54 -5.57 1.87
C TRP A 373 30.86 -4.47 2.68
N LYS A 374 29.95 -4.88 3.57
CA LYS A 374 29.23 -3.98 4.48
C LYS A 374 30.20 -3.15 5.32
N ALA A 375 31.18 -3.77 5.97
CA ALA A 375 32.11 -3.07 6.85
C ALA A 375 32.83 -1.92 6.15
N TRP A 376 33.24 -2.14 4.90
CA TRP A 376 33.92 -1.15 4.07
C TRP A 376 32.96 -0.09 3.50
N THR A 377 31.91 -0.50 2.79
CA THR A 377 31.03 0.42 2.07
C THR A 377 30.26 1.35 3.02
N CYS A 378 29.83 0.85 4.18
CA CYS A 378 29.14 1.70 5.16
C CYS A 378 30.09 2.75 5.77
N ARG A 379 31.35 2.37 6.05
CA ARG A 379 32.38 3.30 6.54
C ARG A 379 32.70 4.35 5.46
N LEU A 380 32.89 3.92 4.21
CA LEU A 380 33.15 4.80 3.07
C LEU A 380 32.08 5.90 2.93
N LEU A 381 30.79 5.53 2.98
CA LEU A 381 29.68 6.49 2.87
C LEU A 381 29.61 7.44 4.07
N VAL A 382 29.82 6.94 5.29
CA VAL A 382 29.80 7.76 6.52
C VAL A 382 30.90 8.81 6.49
N ASP A 383 32.11 8.43 6.09
CA ASP A 383 33.29 9.30 6.17
C ASP A 383 33.27 10.41 5.11
N HIS A 384 32.60 10.18 3.97
CA HIS A 384 32.58 11.11 2.84
C HIS A 384 31.25 11.85 2.65
N GLN A 385 30.35 11.80 3.64
CA GLN A 385 29.11 12.57 3.56
C GLN A 385 29.37 14.07 3.79
N ASN A 386 28.78 14.90 2.93
CA ASN A 386 28.88 16.36 3.05
C ASN A 386 28.20 16.87 4.32
N GLY A 387 28.57 18.08 4.76
CA GLY A 387 28.02 18.71 5.96
C GLY A 387 26.51 19.01 5.88
N ASP A 388 25.94 19.08 4.66
CA ASP A 388 24.50 19.23 4.41
C ASP A 388 23.75 17.89 4.34
N GLY A 389 24.45 16.76 4.40
CA GLY A 389 23.89 15.41 4.32
C GLY A 389 23.90 14.78 2.94
N ALA A 390 24.27 15.50 1.89
CA ALA A 390 24.37 14.95 0.54
C ALA A 390 25.69 14.21 0.29
N TRP A 391 25.79 13.58 -0.88
CA TRP A 391 27.07 13.23 -1.50
C TRP A 391 27.14 13.88 -2.88
N THR A 392 28.32 14.37 -3.27
CA THR A 392 28.49 15.09 -4.55
C THR A 392 28.56 14.16 -5.77
N GLY A 393 28.83 12.86 -5.55
CA GLY A 393 29.17 11.93 -6.61
C GLY A 393 30.58 12.16 -7.15
N ALA A 394 30.99 11.34 -8.11
CA ALA A 394 32.26 11.49 -8.81
C ALA A 394 32.15 11.03 -10.26
N GLN A 395 33.14 11.38 -11.09
CA GLN A 395 33.18 11.04 -12.52
C GLN A 395 31.88 11.46 -13.26
N LEU A 396 31.10 10.50 -13.78
CA LEU A 396 29.87 10.82 -14.51
C LEU A 396 28.71 11.22 -13.59
N GLU A 397 28.84 11.02 -12.27
CA GLU A 397 27.82 11.35 -11.28
C GLU A 397 27.98 12.75 -10.67
N GLU A 398 29.02 13.51 -11.06
CA GLU A 398 29.16 14.92 -10.63
C GLU A 398 27.97 15.78 -11.10
N GLY A 399 27.39 16.55 -10.17
CA GLY A 399 26.20 17.37 -10.42
C GLY A 399 24.88 16.58 -10.41
N MET A 400 24.89 15.38 -9.82
CA MET A 400 23.74 14.50 -9.64
C MET A 400 23.49 14.22 -8.14
N GLU A 401 23.57 15.24 -7.30
CA GLU A 401 23.57 15.14 -5.83
C GLU A 401 22.31 14.47 -5.26
N VAL A 402 21.14 14.73 -5.83
CA VAL A 402 19.89 14.07 -5.40
C VAL A 402 19.95 12.57 -5.70
N TYR A 403 20.39 12.20 -6.91
CA TYR A 403 20.56 10.81 -7.33
C TYR A 403 21.57 10.06 -6.47
N THR A 404 22.77 10.60 -6.27
CA THR A 404 23.82 9.96 -5.46
C THR A 404 23.42 9.89 -4.00
N THR A 405 22.71 10.89 -3.47
CA THR A 405 22.20 10.85 -2.10
C THR A 405 21.09 9.83 -1.92
N ALA A 406 20.20 9.67 -2.90
CA ALA A 406 19.18 8.61 -2.88
C ALA A 406 19.84 7.22 -2.91
N LEU A 407 20.81 6.99 -3.81
CA LEU A 407 21.53 5.70 -3.85
C LEU A 407 22.35 5.44 -2.59
N GLY A 408 23.01 6.46 -2.03
CA GLY A 408 23.74 6.36 -0.76
C GLY A 408 22.81 5.96 0.39
N ALA A 409 21.65 6.59 0.51
CA ALA A 409 20.62 6.22 1.49
C ALA A 409 20.15 4.75 1.31
N LEU A 410 19.88 4.34 0.07
CA LEU A 410 19.51 2.97 -0.31
C LEU A 410 20.62 1.92 -0.09
N ILE A 411 21.85 2.35 0.16
CA ILE A 411 22.95 1.47 0.60
C ILE A 411 23.01 1.43 2.13
N LEU A 412 22.86 2.60 2.79
CA LEU A 412 22.86 2.70 4.24
C LEU A 412 21.67 1.98 4.91
N GLU A 413 20.53 1.84 4.24
CA GLU A 413 19.42 1.01 4.72
C GLU A 413 19.86 -0.46 4.95
N LEU A 414 20.70 -1.00 4.06
CA LEU A 414 21.25 -2.35 4.18
C LEU A 414 22.27 -2.41 5.33
N CYS A 415 22.99 -1.31 5.56
CA CYS A 415 23.94 -1.18 6.66
C CYS A 415 23.26 -1.27 8.03
N CYS A 416 22.05 -0.72 8.17
CA CYS A 416 21.27 -0.79 9.40
C CYS A 416 20.35 -2.02 9.49
N GLY A 417 20.27 -2.82 8.42
CA GLY A 417 19.61 -4.13 8.40
C GLY A 417 18.19 -4.14 7.82
N HIS A 418 17.74 -3.04 7.22
CA HIS A 418 16.51 -3.01 6.44
C HIS A 418 16.73 -3.75 5.10
N LEU A 419 15.68 -4.42 4.60
CA LEU A 419 15.70 -5.17 3.35
C LEU A 419 14.60 -4.64 2.41
N PRO A 420 14.94 -4.23 1.17
CA PRO A 420 13.95 -3.78 0.21
C PRO A 420 13.06 -4.95 -0.25
N ILE A 421 11.89 -4.64 -0.81
CA ILE A 421 10.81 -5.63 -1.02
C ILE A 421 11.24 -6.85 -1.85
N TYR A 422 12.05 -6.66 -2.90
CA TYR A 422 12.51 -7.75 -3.78
C TYR A 422 13.52 -8.70 -3.13
N MET A 423 14.04 -8.35 -1.95
CA MET A 423 14.95 -9.19 -1.16
C MET A 423 14.27 -9.90 0.01
N ASN A 424 13.00 -9.58 0.30
CA ASN A 424 12.25 -10.24 1.35
C ASN A 424 11.65 -11.57 0.89
N GLU A 425 11.33 -12.44 1.87
CA GLU A 425 10.40 -13.55 1.64
C GLU A 425 9.02 -13.01 1.26
N LYS A 426 8.19 -13.84 0.60
CA LYS A 426 6.86 -13.44 0.13
C LYS A 426 6.05 -12.80 1.27
N ILE A 427 5.66 -11.54 1.09
CA ILE A 427 4.88 -10.79 2.07
C ILE A 427 3.40 -11.08 1.86
N LYS A 428 2.67 -11.30 2.96
CA LYS A 428 1.23 -11.56 2.93
C LYS A 428 0.46 -10.23 2.90
N ILE A 429 0.41 -9.60 1.74
CA ILE A 429 -0.46 -8.43 1.53
C ILE A 429 -1.93 -8.90 1.53
N PRO A 430 -2.84 -8.23 2.25
CA PRO A 430 -4.25 -8.59 2.21
C PRO A 430 -4.85 -8.32 0.82
N GLY A 431 -5.90 -9.05 0.48
CA GLY A 431 -6.83 -8.66 -0.57
C GLY A 431 -8.03 -7.91 0.01
N LEU A 432 -8.85 -7.37 -0.87
CA LEU A 432 -10.10 -6.70 -0.52
C LEU A 432 -11.28 -7.53 -1.04
N VAL A 433 -12.37 -7.57 -0.27
CA VAL A 433 -13.65 -8.11 -0.73
C VAL A 433 -14.70 -7.01 -0.65
N LYS A 434 -15.38 -6.75 -1.77
CA LYS A 434 -16.48 -5.78 -1.82
C LYS A 434 -17.71 -6.47 -2.36
N VAL A 435 -18.87 -6.21 -1.75
CA VAL A 435 -20.15 -6.70 -2.24
C VAL A 435 -21.02 -5.51 -2.57
N ASN A 436 -21.45 -5.37 -3.83
CA ASN A 436 -22.33 -4.31 -4.31
C ASN A 436 -23.72 -4.88 -4.64
N LEU A 437 -24.74 -4.02 -4.63
CA LEU A 437 -26.03 -4.34 -5.26
C LEU A 437 -25.99 -3.96 -6.74
N THR A 438 -26.68 -4.74 -7.58
CA THR A 438 -26.89 -4.37 -8.99
C THR A 438 -27.90 -3.21 -9.09
N GLU A 439 -27.62 -2.22 -9.95
CA GLU A 439 -28.55 -1.10 -10.22
C GLU A 439 -29.91 -1.63 -10.69
N GLY A 440 -30.99 -1.04 -10.13
CA GLY A 440 -32.38 -1.44 -10.40
C GLY A 440 -33.12 -2.08 -9.22
N LEU A 441 -32.43 -2.42 -8.12
CA LEU A 441 -33.05 -3.02 -6.92
C LEU A 441 -33.27 -2.05 -5.75
N ALA A 442 -32.78 -0.81 -5.83
CA ALA A 442 -33.04 0.22 -4.82
C ALA A 442 -34.55 0.54 -4.68
N GLN A 443 -35.35 0.27 -5.72
CA GLN A 443 -36.80 0.53 -5.70
C GLN A 443 -37.66 -0.54 -5.01
N GLU A 444 -37.17 -1.77 -4.78
CA GLU A 444 -37.99 -2.86 -4.23
C GLU A 444 -37.70 -3.21 -2.75
N THR A 445 -36.78 -2.50 -2.11
CA THR A 445 -36.53 -2.62 -0.66
C THR A 445 -37.00 -1.36 0.08
N THR A 446 -38.11 -0.76 -0.35
CA THR A 446 -38.73 0.35 0.36
C THR A 446 -39.07 -0.09 1.78
N LYS A 447 -38.27 0.35 2.75
CA LYS A 447 -38.48 0.05 4.16
C LYS A 447 -39.53 1.01 4.71
N ASN A 448 -40.58 0.44 5.29
CA ASN A 448 -41.72 1.17 5.83
C ASN A 448 -41.47 1.48 7.31
N VAL A 449 -41.55 2.76 7.68
CA VAL A 449 -41.36 3.22 9.05
C VAL A 449 -42.57 4.03 9.51
N GLU A 450 -43.04 3.75 10.72
CA GLU A 450 -44.02 4.58 11.41
C GLU A 450 -43.36 5.25 12.62
N LEU A 451 -43.38 6.58 12.65
CA LEU A 451 -42.94 7.36 13.80
C LEU A 451 -44.15 7.59 14.72
N ILE A 452 -44.07 7.19 15.98
CA ILE A 452 -45.08 7.47 17.00
C ILE A 452 -44.53 8.48 18.01
N LEU A 453 -45.20 9.62 18.16
CA LEU A 453 -44.81 10.66 19.11
C LEU A 453 -45.81 10.79 20.27
N ASP A 454 -45.27 10.81 21.49
CA ASP A 454 -45.95 11.21 22.70
C ASP A 454 -46.25 12.71 22.71
N VAL A 455 -47.55 13.04 22.81
CA VAL A 455 -48.02 14.41 22.96
C VAL A 455 -48.94 14.57 24.17
N SER A 456 -48.76 13.72 25.17
CA SER A 456 -49.51 13.76 26.42
C SER A 456 -49.13 14.96 27.29
N ASN A 457 -49.95 15.28 28.30
CA ASN A 457 -49.77 16.45 29.15
C ASN A 457 -48.44 16.46 29.94
N SER A 458 -47.83 15.29 30.20
CA SER A 458 -46.50 15.19 30.84
C SER A 458 -45.40 15.87 30.03
N MET A 459 -45.60 15.99 28.71
CA MET A 459 -44.68 16.62 27.76
C MET A 459 -44.50 18.13 27.96
N TRP A 460 -45.32 18.77 28.79
CA TRP A 460 -45.10 20.14 29.27
C TRP A 460 -44.04 20.24 30.38
N GLY A 461 -43.65 19.11 30.98
CA GLY A 461 -42.56 19.07 31.96
C GLY A 461 -41.26 19.62 31.38
N GLN A 462 -40.36 20.09 32.25
CA GLN A 462 -39.11 20.72 31.83
C GLN A 462 -37.88 19.88 32.21
N ILE A 463 -36.86 19.95 31.35
CA ILE A 463 -35.52 19.42 31.57
C ILE A 463 -34.54 20.56 31.32
N LYS A 464 -33.75 20.92 32.34
CA LYS A 464 -32.75 22.01 32.26
C LYS A 464 -33.32 23.34 31.69
N GLY A 465 -34.58 23.64 31.99
CA GLY A 465 -35.26 24.88 31.56
C GLY A 465 -35.98 24.80 30.20
N GLU A 466 -35.87 23.70 29.47
CA GLU A 466 -36.55 23.48 28.19
C GLU A 466 -37.71 22.49 28.35
N SER A 467 -38.83 22.72 27.64
CA SER A 467 -39.97 21.79 27.68
C SER A 467 -39.64 20.47 26.97
N LYS A 468 -40.07 19.36 27.54
CA LYS A 468 -39.91 18.01 26.99
C LYS A 468 -40.42 17.88 25.55
N ILE A 469 -41.54 18.51 25.22
CA ILE A 469 -42.05 18.55 23.84
C ILE A 469 -41.11 19.26 22.86
N ALA A 470 -40.42 20.32 23.27
CA ALA A 470 -39.46 21.02 22.40
C ALA A 470 -38.28 20.12 22.06
N ILE A 471 -37.74 19.42 23.06
CA ILE A 471 -36.66 18.43 22.89
C ILE A 471 -37.12 17.29 21.96
N ALA A 472 -38.33 16.75 22.19
CA ALA A 472 -38.86 15.67 21.36
C ALA A 472 -39.06 16.08 19.89
N LYS A 473 -39.50 17.33 19.64
CA LYS A 473 -39.61 17.89 18.28
C LYS A 473 -38.26 17.99 17.60
N GLU A 474 -37.23 18.46 18.32
CA GLU A 474 -35.87 18.58 17.79
C GLU A 474 -35.27 17.21 17.46
N VAL A 475 -35.43 16.22 18.35
CA VAL A 475 -35.00 14.83 18.11
C VAL A 475 -35.68 14.24 16.88
N LEU A 476 -37.00 14.41 16.74
CA LEU A 476 -37.71 13.92 15.56
C LEU A 476 -37.32 14.63 14.27
N LYS A 477 -37.04 15.94 14.33
CA LYS A 477 -36.54 16.69 13.18
C LYS A 477 -35.21 16.13 12.70
N GLN A 478 -34.26 15.88 13.61
CA GLN A 478 -32.97 15.28 13.29
C GLN A 478 -33.12 13.87 12.71
N ILE A 479 -34.04 13.06 13.25
CA ILE A 479 -34.36 11.73 12.69
C ILE A 479 -34.87 11.89 11.26
N VAL A 480 -35.89 12.72 11.02
CA VAL A 480 -36.49 12.91 9.69
C VAL A 480 -35.47 13.45 8.67
N GLU A 481 -34.58 14.36 9.08
CA GLU A 481 -33.52 14.90 8.23
C GLU A 481 -32.53 13.80 7.80
N GLY A 482 -32.16 12.90 8.71
CA GLY A 482 -31.20 11.82 8.48
C GLY A 482 -31.76 10.54 7.82
N LEU A 483 -33.07 10.46 7.56
CA LEU A 483 -33.67 9.33 6.84
C LEU A 483 -33.36 9.38 5.32
N PRO A 484 -33.02 8.24 4.69
CA PRO A 484 -32.89 8.12 3.23
C PRO A 484 -34.18 8.48 2.47
N GLU A 485 -34.05 9.03 1.26
CA GLU A 485 -35.19 9.51 0.46
C GLU A 485 -36.07 8.38 -0.09
N GLU A 486 -35.53 7.17 -0.16
CA GLU A 486 -36.18 5.97 -0.71
C GLU A 486 -37.12 5.27 0.29
N MET A 487 -37.29 5.83 1.50
CA MET A 487 -38.11 5.22 2.56
C MET A 487 -39.57 5.66 2.49
N ASN A 488 -40.45 4.77 2.96
CA ASN A 488 -41.84 5.13 3.27
C ASN A 488 -41.96 5.47 4.75
N VAL A 489 -42.47 6.66 5.08
CA VAL A 489 -42.52 7.16 6.46
C VAL A 489 -43.90 7.70 6.79
N GLY A 490 -44.49 7.20 7.88
CA GLY A 490 -45.72 7.72 8.48
C GLY A 490 -45.47 8.39 9.83
N LEU A 491 -46.41 9.22 10.28
CA LEU A 491 -46.38 9.88 11.59
C LEU A 491 -47.71 9.70 12.32
N ARG A 492 -47.65 9.06 13.48
CA ARG A 492 -48.76 8.89 14.42
C ARG A 492 -48.49 9.66 15.70
N LEU A 493 -49.54 10.30 16.22
CA LEU A 493 -49.51 11.01 17.48
C LEU A 493 -50.43 10.34 18.49
N TYR A 494 -50.14 10.52 19.77
CA TYR A 494 -51.11 10.25 20.83
C TYR A 494 -51.15 11.35 21.88
N GLY A 495 -52.30 11.48 22.54
CA GLY A 495 -52.54 12.49 23.59
C GLY A 495 -52.64 13.93 23.08
N HIS A 496 -52.84 14.18 21.78
CA HIS A 496 -52.84 15.53 21.19
C HIS A 496 -54.22 16.20 21.05
N ARG A 497 -55.34 15.46 21.18
CA ARG A 497 -56.69 15.99 20.89
C ARG A 497 -57.50 16.25 22.15
N TYR A 498 -57.50 15.31 23.09
CA TYR A 498 -58.39 15.35 24.25
C TYR A 498 -57.65 15.73 25.53
N LYS A 499 -58.34 16.44 26.45
CA LYS A 499 -57.78 16.77 27.78
C LYS A 499 -57.77 15.54 28.69
N VAL A 500 -56.97 15.58 29.75
CA VAL A 500 -56.78 14.46 30.70
C VAL A 500 -58.11 13.95 31.29
N GLU A 501 -59.09 14.81 31.52
CA GLU A 501 -60.39 14.44 32.12
C GLU A 501 -61.40 13.86 31.12
N ASP A 502 -61.12 13.96 29.81
CA ASP A 502 -62.01 13.45 28.77
C ASP A 502 -61.95 11.91 28.74
N LYS A 503 -63.11 11.26 28.73
CA LYS A 503 -63.21 9.79 28.67
C LYS A 503 -62.53 9.19 27.44
N ARG A 504 -62.38 9.96 26.36
CA ARG A 504 -61.72 9.56 25.11
C ARG A 504 -60.20 9.64 25.18
N ALA A 505 -59.61 10.27 26.20
CA ALA A 505 -58.17 10.49 26.29
C ALA A 505 -57.35 9.18 26.26
N CYS A 506 -57.92 8.07 26.73
CA CYS A 506 -57.26 6.77 26.72
C CYS A 506 -57.34 6.00 25.39
N GLN A 507 -58.00 6.56 24.38
CA GLN A 507 -58.00 6.06 23.01
C GLN A 507 -57.48 7.12 22.04
N ASP A 508 -56.84 8.17 22.56
CA ASP A 508 -56.41 9.31 21.77
C ASP A 508 -55.13 9.01 21.01
N THR A 509 -55.26 8.40 19.83
CA THR A 509 -54.17 8.23 18.87
C THR A 509 -54.65 8.47 17.44
N GLU A 510 -53.79 9.00 16.58
CA GLU A 510 -54.13 9.35 15.20
C GLU A 510 -52.90 9.25 14.30
N LEU A 511 -53.04 8.58 13.16
CA LEU A 511 -52.07 8.63 12.08
C LEU A 511 -52.28 9.95 11.32
N ILE A 512 -51.41 10.92 11.55
CA ILE A 512 -51.48 12.26 10.95
C ILE A 512 -50.96 12.23 9.52
N ILE A 513 -49.91 11.46 9.28
CA ILE A 513 -49.30 11.27 7.97
C ILE A 513 -49.30 9.77 7.67
N PRO A 514 -50.04 9.31 6.64
CA PRO A 514 -50.00 7.92 6.20
C PRO A 514 -48.61 7.48 5.78
N ILE A 515 -48.30 6.19 5.97
CA ILE A 515 -47.03 5.62 5.52
C ILE A 515 -46.98 5.64 3.99
N GLY A 516 -46.03 6.40 3.46
CA GLY A 516 -45.80 6.57 2.02
C GLY A 516 -44.48 7.29 1.77
N PRO A 517 -44.16 7.65 0.51
CA PRO A 517 -42.86 8.23 0.16
C PRO A 517 -42.47 9.39 1.05
N LEU A 518 -41.21 9.39 1.52
CA LEU A 518 -40.71 10.35 2.50
C LEU A 518 -40.84 11.80 2.02
N GLN A 519 -41.72 12.56 2.67
CA GLN A 519 -41.88 14.00 2.47
C GLN A 519 -41.33 14.76 3.68
N LYS A 520 -39.99 14.91 3.75
CA LYS A 520 -39.27 15.51 4.89
C LYS A 520 -39.88 16.85 5.33
N SER A 521 -40.10 17.76 4.38
CA SER A 521 -40.65 19.09 4.66
C SER A 521 -42.05 19.04 5.28
N GLN A 522 -42.92 18.13 4.82
CA GLN A 522 -44.28 17.98 5.35
C GLN A 522 -44.27 17.42 6.79
N LEU A 523 -43.40 16.43 7.03
CA LEU A 523 -43.22 15.83 8.36
C LEU A 523 -42.75 16.89 9.37
N ILE A 524 -41.70 17.63 9.04
CA ILE A 524 -41.12 18.66 9.93
C ILE A 524 -42.16 19.75 10.24
N GLN A 525 -42.86 20.28 9.23
CA GLN A 525 -43.89 21.29 9.44
C GLN A 525 -45.06 20.79 10.30
N THR A 526 -45.37 19.49 10.21
CA THR A 526 -46.41 18.87 11.03
C THR A 526 -45.92 18.77 12.48
N ILE A 527 -44.70 18.28 12.70
CA ILE A 527 -44.06 18.14 14.02
C ILE A 527 -44.02 19.50 14.76
N GLU A 528 -43.64 20.58 14.07
CA GLU A 528 -43.53 21.91 14.67
C GLU A 528 -44.85 22.44 15.24
N LYS A 529 -46.00 22.08 14.64
CA LYS A 529 -47.34 22.57 15.04
C LYS A 529 -47.95 21.81 16.23
N ILE A 530 -47.32 20.72 16.66
CA ILE A 530 -47.88 19.82 17.69
C ILE A 530 -47.89 20.51 19.06
N THR A 531 -48.97 20.33 19.82
CA THR A 531 -49.13 20.88 21.18
C THR A 531 -49.68 19.83 22.15
N PRO A 532 -49.07 19.62 23.33
CA PRO A 532 -49.53 18.60 24.28
C PRO A 532 -50.84 18.88 25.02
N LYS A 533 -51.64 17.83 25.26
CA LYS A 533 -52.97 17.96 25.91
C LYS A 533 -53.41 16.82 26.83
N GLY A 534 -53.18 15.57 26.44
CA GLY A 534 -53.98 14.43 26.90
C GLY A 534 -53.26 13.43 27.80
N LYS A 535 -53.79 12.21 27.85
CA LYS A 535 -53.18 11.06 28.54
C LYS A 535 -52.17 10.34 27.64
N THR A 536 -51.49 9.33 28.18
CA THR A 536 -50.43 8.52 27.52
C THR A 536 -50.93 7.11 27.19
N PRO A 537 -51.80 6.92 26.16
CA PRO A 537 -52.35 5.60 25.77
C PRO A 537 -51.35 4.76 24.96
N LEU A 538 -50.16 4.51 25.52
CA LEU A 538 -49.01 3.92 24.84
C LEU A 538 -49.30 2.55 24.22
N VAL A 539 -49.87 1.64 25.00
CA VAL A 539 -50.20 0.27 24.58
C VAL A 539 -51.23 0.33 23.46
N TYR A 540 -52.27 1.17 23.62
CA TYR A 540 -53.30 1.31 22.61
C TYR A 540 -52.73 1.84 21.28
N SER A 541 -51.82 2.83 21.34
CA SER A 541 -51.17 3.41 20.16
C SER A 541 -50.34 2.39 19.37
N ILE A 542 -49.50 1.60 20.02
CA ILE A 542 -48.69 0.56 19.34
C ILE A 542 -49.60 -0.49 18.71
N LEU A 543 -50.71 -0.85 19.37
CA LEU A 543 -51.66 -1.83 18.85
C LEU A 543 -52.51 -1.32 17.68
N GLN A 544 -52.47 -0.03 17.33
CA GLN A 544 -53.08 0.49 16.10
C GLN A 544 -52.15 0.37 14.89
N SER A 545 -50.83 0.32 15.09
CA SER A 545 -49.84 0.24 14.01
C SER A 545 -50.10 -0.88 12.99
N PRO A 546 -50.46 -2.12 13.36
CA PRO A 546 -50.72 -3.17 12.36
C PRO A 546 -51.70 -2.77 11.25
N GLN A 547 -52.69 -1.94 11.56
CA GLN A 547 -53.67 -1.47 10.58
C GLN A 547 -53.05 -0.50 9.56
N ASP A 548 -52.05 0.27 9.96
CA ASP A 548 -51.35 1.24 9.10
C ASP A 548 -50.41 0.53 8.12
N PHE A 549 -49.94 -0.67 8.49
CA PHE A 549 -49.10 -1.53 7.66
C PHE A 549 -49.89 -2.59 6.89
N ILE A 550 -51.24 -2.63 6.91
CA ILE A 550 -51.99 -3.76 6.35
C ILE A 550 -51.73 -4.03 4.85
N ASN A 551 -51.35 -2.99 4.10
CA ASN A 551 -51.01 -3.09 2.67
C ASN A 551 -49.48 -3.10 2.43
N LEU A 552 -48.69 -3.12 3.49
CA LEU A 552 -47.24 -3.04 3.50
C LEU A 552 -46.74 -4.35 4.14
N ARG A 553 -45.75 -5.02 3.54
CA ARG A 553 -45.29 -6.35 4.03
C ARG A 553 -44.45 -6.24 5.33
N GLY A 554 -44.98 -5.61 6.37
CA GLY A 554 -44.29 -5.31 7.63
C GLY A 554 -43.46 -4.03 7.60
N GLY A 555 -42.82 -3.74 8.72
CA GLY A 555 -41.98 -2.56 8.90
C GLY A 555 -41.55 -2.28 10.33
N THR A 556 -41.04 -1.07 10.56
CA THR A 556 -40.48 -0.66 11.83
C THR A 556 -41.30 0.47 12.45
N VAL A 557 -41.65 0.33 13.71
CA VAL A 557 -42.24 1.41 14.52
C VAL A 557 -41.14 2.05 15.36
N VAL A 558 -41.09 3.38 15.39
CA VAL A 558 -40.19 4.16 16.28
C VAL A 558 -41.04 5.02 17.19
N LEU A 559 -41.11 4.67 18.47
CA LEU A 559 -41.86 5.40 19.48
C LEU A 559 -40.96 6.36 20.25
N VAL A 560 -41.36 7.62 20.37
CA VAL A 560 -40.68 8.66 21.16
C VAL A 560 -41.59 9.05 22.33
N SER A 561 -41.20 8.72 23.56
CA SER A 561 -42.03 8.97 24.77
C SER A 561 -41.23 9.37 26.01
N ASP A 562 -41.87 10.16 26.89
CA ASP A 562 -41.29 10.66 28.14
C ASP A 562 -41.75 9.90 29.39
N GLY A 563 -42.63 8.90 29.24
CA GLY A 563 -43.42 8.40 30.34
C GLY A 563 -43.96 6.98 30.19
N ILE A 564 -44.69 6.59 31.22
CA ILE A 564 -45.35 5.30 31.37
C ILE A 564 -46.81 5.38 30.92
N GLU A 565 -47.38 4.23 30.59
CA GLU A 565 -48.79 4.05 30.30
C GLU A 565 -49.68 4.65 31.42
N SER A 566 -50.58 5.57 31.07
CA SER A 566 -51.47 6.26 32.02
C SER A 566 -52.95 5.85 31.87
N CYS A 567 -53.22 4.83 31.06
CA CYS A 567 -54.56 4.38 30.67
C CYS A 567 -54.78 2.88 30.93
N GLU A 568 -54.05 2.31 31.89
CA GLU A 568 -54.22 0.93 32.36
C GLU A 568 -54.01 -0.14 31.25
N GLY A 569 -53.25 0.20 30.20
CA GLY A 569 -52.86 -0.73 29.16
C GLY A 569 -51.90 -1.82 29.68
N ASP A 570 -52.12 -3.07 29.26
CA ASP A 570 -51.21 -4.17 29.58
C ASP A 570 -50.03 -4.20 28.60
N ILE A 571 -48.87 -3.72 29.05
CA ILE A 571 -47.61 -3.71 28.30
C ILE A 571 -47.22 -5.11 27.80
N LYS A 572 -47.48 -6.16 28.60
CA LYS A 572 -47.10 -7.54 28.24
C LYS A 572 -47.95 -8.10 27.10
N SER A 573 -49.07 -7.46 26.79
CA SER A 573 -49.96 -7.87 25.70
C SER A 573 -49.50 -7.42 24.31
N ILE A 574 -48.53 -6.48 24.21
CA ILE A 574 -48.11 -5.88 22.94
C ILE A 574 -47.57 -6.95 21.98
N ALA A 575 -46.50 -7.67 22.34
CA ALA A 575 -45.88 -8.64 21.44
C ALA A 575 -46.82 -9.78 21.01
N PRO A 576 -47.59 -10.42 21.92
CA PRO A 576 -48.59 -11.42 21.51
C PRO A 576 -49.61 -10.87 20.50
N ARG A 577 -50.15 -9.67 20.73
CA ARG A 577 -51.16 -9.07 19.84
C ARG A 577 -50.60 -8.60 18.50
N LEU A 578 -49.38 -8.07 18.49
CA LEU A 578 -48.69 -7.74 17.23
C LEU A 578 -48.46 -9.02 16.41
N LYS A 579 -48.07 -10.13 17.07
CA LYS A 579 -47.91 -11.43 16.41
C LYS A 579 -49.24 -11.99 15.87
N GLU A 580 -50.33 -11.84 16.61
CA GLU A 580 -51.68 -12.24 16.16
C GLU A 580 -52.16 -11.46 14.93
N SER A 581 -51.65 -10.24 14.70
CA SER A 581 -52.02 -9.43 13.53
C SER A 581 -51.50 -9.99 12.19
N GLY A 582 -50.49 -10.88 12.23
CA GLY A 582 -49.86 -11.42 11.03
C GLY A 582 -48.95 -10.45 10.28
N ILE A 583 -48.75 -9.22 10.79
CA ILE A 583 -47.83 -8.23 10.24
C ILE A 583 -46.52 -8.25 11.04
N GLU A 584 -45.39 -8.39 10.35
CA GLU A 584 -44.07 -8.34 10.98
C GLU A 584 -43.71 -6.90 11.34
N LEU A 585 -43.85 -6.55 12.62
CA LEU A 585 -43.50 -5.24 13.15
C LEU A 585 -42.42 -5.34 14.22
N THR A 586 -41.37 -4.53 14.06
CA THR A 586 -40.34 -4.31 15.10
C THR A 586 -40.57 -2.95 15.76
N VAL A 587 -40.62 -2.87 17.09
CA VAL A 587 -40.85 -1.62 17.83
C VAL A 587 -39.58 -1.16 18.52
N ASN A 588 -39.02 -0.04 18.05
CA ASN A 588 -37.92 0.66 18.69
C ASN A 588 -38.45 1.83 19.53
N ILE A 589 -37.83 2.09 20.69
CA ILE A 589 -38.31 3.11 21.63
C ILE A 589 -37.18 4.09 22.00
N ILE A 590 -37.49 5.39 21.94
CA ILE A 590 -36.67 6.48 22.46
C ILE A 590 -37.33 7.03 23.72
N GLY A 591 -36.70 6.77 24.87
CA GLY A 591 -37.05 7.37 26.14
C GLY A 591 -36.33 8.70 26.35
N PHE A 592 -37.03 9.75 26.78
CA PHE A 592 -36.38 11.02 27.15
C PHE A 592 -36.92 11.59 28.45
N GLY A 593 -36.01 12.07 29.30
CA GLY A 593 -36.41 12.62 30.60
C GLY A 593 -36.97 11.60 31.59
N ILE A 594 -36.74 10.31 31.36
CA ILE A 594 -37.18 9.22 32.23
C ILE A 594 -36.23 9.10 33.41
N LYS A 595 -36.69 9.57 34.57
CA LYS A 595 -35.93 9.52 35.84
C LYS A 595 -36.17 8.23 36.62
N GLU A 596 -37.34 7.63 36.42
CA GLU A 596 -37.79 6.45 37.15
C GLU A 596 -37.27 5.17 36.48
N GLU A 597 -36.52 4.36 37.22
CA GLU A 597 -35.94 3.12 36.71
C GLU A 597 -37.00 2.11 36.27
N GLU A 598 -38.15 2.08 36.95
CA GLU A 598 -39.27 1.20 36.60
C GLU A 598 -39.89 1.57 35.23
N ALA A 599 -40.02 2.86 34.95
CA ALA A 599 -40.50 3.37 33.67
C ALA A 599 -39.56 2.98 32.51
N ARG A 600 -38.24 3.10 32.73
CA ARG A 600 -37.22 2.67 31.76
C ARG A 600 -37.33 1.18 31.45
N LYS A 601 -37.41 0.34 32.49
CA LYS A 601 -37.51 -1.12 32.33
C LYS A 601 -38.76 -1.56 31.57
N GLN A 602 -39.88 -0.87 31.78
CA GLN A 602 -41.12 -1.16 31.07
C GLN A 602 -41.00 -0.89 29.56
N LEU A 603 -40.44 0.26 29.17
CA LEU A 603 -40.21 0.60 27.77
C LEU A 603 -39.18 -0.34 27.13
N GLU A 604 -38.09 -0.65 27.84
CA GLU A 604 -37.09 -1.61 27.36
C GLU A 604 -37.68 -3.01 27.14
N ALA A 605 -38.57 -3.46 28.01
CA ALA A 605 -39.26 -4.74 27.85
C ALA A 605 -40.15 -4.77 26.59
N ILE A 606 -40.81 -3.66 26.26
CA ILE A 606 -41.62 -3.56 25.03
C ILE A 606 -40.73 -3.73 23.80
N ALA A 607 -39.67 -2.93 23.71
CA ALA A 607 -38.79 -2.95 22.55
C ALA A 607 -38.21 -4.37 22.33
N LYS A 608 -37.63 -4.96 23.39
CA LYS A 608 -37.07 -6.32 23.35
C LYS A 608 -38.09 -7.39 22.96
N SER A 609 -39.35 -7.26 23.42
CA SER A 609 -40.39 -8.25 23.12
C SER A 609 -40.75 -8.33 21.62
N THR A 610 -40.41 -7.31 20.84
CA THR A 610 -40.67 -7.23 19.39
C THR A 610 -39.39 -7.35 18.55
N GLY A 611 -38.24 -7.64 19.17
CA GLY A 611 -36.93 -7.64 18.50
C GLY A 611 -36.33 -6.25 18.26
N GLY A 612 -36.95 -5.19 18.79
CA GLY A 612 -36.44 -3.82 18.70
C GLY A 612 -35.55 -3.42 19.89
N ILE A 613 -35.06 -2.19 19.84
CA ILE A 613 -34.13 -1.62 20.83
C ILE A 613 -34.73 -0.42 21.58
N TYR A 614 -34.30 -0.25 22.84
CA TYR A 614 -34.60 0.93 23.65
C TYR A 614 -33.35 1.82 23.74
N LEU A 615 -33.53 3.13 23.60
CA LEU A 615 -32.45 4.13 23.67
C LEU A 615 -32.89 5.34 24.50
N ASP A 616 -31.96 5.96 25.22
CA ASP A 616 -32.18 7.27 25.83
C ASP A 616 -31.95 8.39 24.80
N ALA A 617 -32.74 9.47 24.82
CA ALA A 617 -32.67 10.52 23.78
C ALA A 617 -31.36 11.31 23.71
N LYS A 618 -30.52 11.28 24.75
CA LYS A 618 -29.15 11.81 24.68
C LYS A 618 -28.27 11.04 23.69
N ASP A 619 -28.70 9.83 23.31
CA ASP A 619 -28.05 8.92 22.37
C ASP A 619 -28.88 8.78 21.07
N SER A 620 -29.74 9.76 20.74
CA SER A 620 -30.60 9.75 19.54
C SER A 620 -29.80 9.63 18.23
N GLN A 621 -28.58 10.16 18.20
CA GLN A 621 -27.63 9.99 17.10
C GLN A 621 -27.21 8.52 16.95
N GLY A 622 -27.14 7.77 18.05
CA GLY A 622 -26.94 6.32 18.08
C GLY A 622 -28.15 5.53 17.55
N LEU A 623 -29.39 6.04 17.67
CA LEU A 623 -30.55 5.47 16.97
C LEU A 623 -30.45 5.69 15.47
N LEU A 624 -30.07 6.90 15.03
CA LEU A 624 -29.83 7.18 13.61
C LEU A 624 -28.78 6.22 13.03
N SER A 625 -27.68 6.01 13.73
CA SER A 625 -26.67 5.01 13.35
C SER A 625 -27.21 3.58 13.40
N SER A 626 -28.04 3.21 14.39
CA SER A 626 -28.62 1.87 14.51
C SER A 626 -29.69 1.59 13.46
N LEU A 627 -30.56 2.57 13.17
CA LEU A 627 -31.53 2.52 12.07
C LEU A 627 -30.75 2.41 10.76
N GLN A 628 -29.76 3.28 10.50
CA GLN A 628 -28.89 3.20 9.32
C GLN A 628 -28.11 1.88 9.21
N GLN A 629 -27.72 1.25 10.32
CA GLN A 629 -27.07 -0.07 10.36
C GLN A 629 -28.05 -1.22 10.10
N THR A 630 -29.27 -1.14 10.63
CA THR A 630 -30.37 -2.09 10.35
C THR A 630 -30.82 -2.02 8.88
N LEU A 631 -30.42 -0.97 8.15
CA LEU A 631 -30.67 -0.80 6.72
C LEU A 631 -29.71 -1.59 5.80
N LYS A 632 -28.59 -2.12 6.30
CA LYS A 632 -27.55 -2.76 5.46
C LYS A 632 -27.59 -4.28 5.56
N ILE A 633 -27.50 -4.97 4.42
CA ILE A 633 -27.33 -6.43 4.38
C ILE A 633 -25.89 -6.73 4.81
N GLU A 634 -25.72 -7.51 5.87
CA GLU A 634 -24.41 -7.92 6.39
C GLU A 634 -23.91 -9.18 5.66
N TYR A 635 -22.61 -9.24 5.44
CA TYR A 635 -21.91 -10.43 5.00
C TYR A 635 -20.71 -10.75 5.90
N VAL A 636 -20.37 -12.03 6.00
CA VAL A 636 -19.17 -12.51 6.70
C VAL A 636 -18.32 -13.36 5.74
N LEU A 637 -17.01 -13.31 5.95
CA LEU A 637 -16.04 -14.18 5.28
C LEU A 637 -15.57 -15.24 6.27
N ILE A 638 -15.81 -16.50 5.92
CA ILE A 638 -15.63 -17.65 6.79
C ILE A 638 -14.52 -18.54 6.21
N ASP A 639 -13.60 -19.00 7.06
CA ASP A 639 -12.60 -20.00 6.65
C ASP A 639 -13.20 -21.42 6.54
N GLU A 640 -12.42 -22.38 6.05
CA GLU A 640 -12.83 -23.79 5.93
C GLU A 640 -13.26 -24.43 7.26
N LYS A 641 -12.86 -23.84 8.40
CA LYS A 641 -13.19 -24.32 9.75
C LYS A 641 -14.46 -23.68 10.31
N GLY A 642 -15.16 -22.86 9.52
CA GLY A 642 -16.37 -22.17 9.97
C GLY A 642 -16.09 -20.92 10.82
N LYS A 643 -14.84 -20.44 10.90
CA LYS A 643 -14.48 -19.25 11.69
C LYS A 643 -14.59 -17.99 10.84
N VAL A 644 -15.32 -17.00 11.34
CA VAL A 644 -15.37 -15.66 10.74
C VAL A 644 -14.00 -14.99 10.81
N LYS A 645 -13.52 -14.51 9.66
CA LYS A 645 -12.22 -13.85 9.49
C LYS A 645 -12.36 -12.36 9.23
N ALA A 646 -13.42 -11.98 8.54
CA ALA A 646 -13.78 -10.59 8.32
C ALA A 646 -15.29 -10.45 8.08
N SER A 647 -15.83 -9.25 8.20
CA SER A 647 -17.25 -8.94 8.01
C SER A 647 -17.42 -7.58 7.35
N GLY A 648 -18.48 -7.40 6.58
CA GLY A 648 -18.77 -6.16 5.89
C GLY A 648 -20.24 -6.00 5.55
N TYR A 649 -20.54 -4.94 4.81
CA TYR A 649 -21.91 -4.60 4.41
C TYR A 649 -22.01 -4.53 2.89
N VAL A 650 -23.13 -5.03 2.34
CA VAL A 650 -23.43 -4.87 0.91
C VAL A 650 -23.63 -3.38 0.61
N GLY A 651 -22.94 -2.88 -0.42
CA GLY A 651 -22.86 -1.45 -0.76
C GLY A 651 -21.95 -0.63 0.17
N GLY A 652 -21.24 -1.28 1.11
CA GLY A 652 -20.27 -0.64 1.99
C GLY A 652 -18.86 -0.59 1.40
N GLU A 653 -17.92 -0.09 2.22
CA GLU A 653 -16.49 -0.14 1.91
C GLU A 653 -16.00 -1.58 1.75
N ALA A 654 -14.93 -1.74 0.96
CA ALA A 654 -14.30 -3.04 0.79
C ALA A 654 -13.62 -3.48 2.10
N VAL A 655 -13.67 -4.78 2.39
CA VAL A 655 -13.12 -5.37 3.61
C VAL A 655 -11.78 -6.01 3.32
N SER A 656 -10.77 -5.66 4.11
CA SER A 656 -9.42 -6.24 4.04
C SER A 656 -9.35 -7.61 4.72
N ILE A 657 -8.75 -8.59 4.04
CA ILE A 657 -8.59 -9.96 4.52
C ILE A 657 -7.35 -10.61 3.89
N SER A 658 -6.65 -11.48 4.63
CA SER A 658 -5.46 -12.18 4.13
C SER A 658 -5.76 -13.06 2.90
N GLU A 659 -4.76 -13.28 2.05
CA GLU A 659 -4.87 -14.21 0.91
C GLU A 659 -5.39 -15.59 1.34
N GLY A 660 -6.20 -16.21 0.48
CA GLY A 660 -6.75 -17.55 0.72
C GLY A 660 -8.16 -17.75 0.18
N GLU A 661 -8.67 -18.97 0.39
CA GLU A 661 -10.05 -19.32 0.06
C GLU A 661 -10.98 -19.12 1.25
N TYR A 662 -12.11 -18.45 1.01
CA TYR A 662 -13.12 -18.17 2.01
C TYR A 662 -14.52 -18.43 1.45
N ILE A 663 -15.47 -18.61 2.36
CA ILE A 663 -16.91 -18.61 2.05
C ILE A 663 -17.45 -17.23 2.42
N LEU A 664 -17.94 -16.49 1.43
CA LEU A 664 -18.73 -15.28 1.63
C LEU A 664 -20.17 -15.68 1.92
N GLN A 665 -20.62 -15.45 3.14
CA GLN A 665 -21.96 -15.77 3.61
C GLN A 665 -22.75 -14.48 3.88
N LEU A 666 -23.88 -14.31 3.20
CA LEU A 666 -24.82 -13.22 3.45
C LEU A 666 -26.00 -13.71 4.28
N LYS A 667 -26.36 -12.93 5.29
CA LYS A 667 -27.53 -13.21 6.13
C LYS A 667 -28.77 -12.55 5.53
N LEU A 668 -29.53 -13.31 4.72
CA LEU A 668 -30.75 -12.86 4.04
C LEU A 668 -31.95 -13.62 4.61
N GLU A 669 -32.50 -13.18 5.74
CA GLU A 669 -33.56 -13.94 6.45
C GLU A 669 -34.71 -14.37 5.52
N PRO A 670 -35.14 -15.66 5.55
CA PRO A 670 -34.77 -16.75 6.46
C PRO A 670 -33.59 -17.64 6.00
N THR A 671 -32.85 -17.28 4.95
CA THR A 671 -31.80 -18.13 4.33
C THR A 671 -30.42 -17.50 4.33
N PHE A 672 -29.37 -18.32 4.37
CA PHE A 672 -28.02 -17.87 4.06
C PHE A 672 -27.76 -18.02 2.56
N LEU A 673 -27.11 -17.02 1.98
CA LEU A 673 -26.60 -17.09 0.62
C LEU A 673 -25.08 -17.17 0.70
N GLU A 674 -24.50 -18.20 0.10
CA GLU A 674 -23.06 -18.48 0.18
C GLU A 674 -22.42 -18.54 -1.20
N THR A 675 -21.20 -18.03 -1.30
CA THR A 675 -20.34 -18.23 -2.47
C THR A 675 -18.89 -18.37 -2.05
N LYS A 676 -18.10 -19.11 -2.84
CA LYS A 676 -16.66 -19.16 -2.65
C LYS A 676 -16.02 -17.85 -3.10
N VAL A 677 -15.00 -17.43 -2.36
CA VAL A 677 -14.15 -16.28 -2.66
C VAL A 677 -12.71 -16.73 -2.60
N VAL A 678 -11.97 -16.49 -3.68
CA VAL A 678 -10.52 -16.62 -3.70
C VAL A 678 -9.95 -15.21 -3.54
N VAL A 679 -9.43 -14.91 -2.35
CA VAL A 679 -8.82 -13.61 -2.07
C VAL A 679 -7.40 -13.64 -2.60
N ILE A 680 -7.15 -12.79 -3.60
CA ILE A 680 -5.83 -12.57 -4.18
C ILE A 680 -5.21 -11.33 -3.52
N PRO A 681 -3.93 -11.37 -3.11
CA PRO A 681 -3.22 -10.21 -2.56
C PRO A 681 -3.41 -8.95 -3.41
N ALA A 682 -3.59 -7.80 -2.75
CA ALA A 682 -3.74 -6.48 -3.37
C ALA A 682 -4.91 -6.31 -4.36
N LYS A 683 -5.74 -7.34 -4.59
CA LYS A 683 -6.91 -7.28 -5.47
C LYS A 683 -8.19 -7.07 -4.70
N THR A 684 -9.12 -6.33 -5.32
CA THR A 684 -10.50 -6.27 -4.85
C THR A 684 -11.35 -7.30 -5.57
N SER A 685 -11.77 -8.33 -4.84
CA SER A 685 -12.81 -9.26 -5.30
C SER A 685 -14.17 -8.60 -5.11
N VAL A 686 -14.77 -8.16 -6.23
CA VAL A 686 -16.09 -7.53 -6.22
C VAL A 686 -17.15 -8.59 -6.49
N PHE A 687 -18.20 -8.60 -5.68
CA PHE A 687 -19.37 -9.45 -5.86
C PHE A 687 -20.61 -8.59 -6.07
N LEU A 688 -21.50 -9.03 -6.95
CA LEU A 688 -22.78 -8.41 -7.21
C LEU A 688 -23.88 -9.27 -6.59
N LEU A 689 -24.59 -8.69 -5.63
CA LEU A 689 -25.83 -9.22 -5.11
C LEU A 689 -26.98 -8.75 -6.01
N LYS A 690 -27.75 -9.72 -6.52
CA LYS A 690 -28.91 -9.49 -7.39
C LYS A 690 -30.12 -10.26 -6.88
N LYS A 691 -31.30 -9.70 -7.07
CA LYS A 691 -32.59 -10.38 -6.86
C LYS A 691 -33.29 -10.50 -8.20
N GLU A 692 -33.51 -11.73 -8.66
CA GLU A 692 -34.24 -12.05 -9.90
C GLU A 692 -35.46 -12.89 -9.54
N GLU A 693 -36.64 -12.49 -10.02
CA GLU A 693 -37.91 -13.22 -9.80
C GLU A 693 -38.19 -13.56 -8.32
N GLY A 694 -37.75 -12.69 -7.40
CA GLY A 694 -37.92 -12.89 -5.96
C GLY A 694 -36.83 -13.72 -5.25
N LYS A 695 -35.84 -14.27 -5.98
CA LYS A 695 -34.73 -15.05 -5.43
C LYS A 695 -33.42 -14.27 -5.43
N TRP A 696 -32.71 -14.29 -4.31
CA TRP A 696 -31.38 -13.68 -4.18
C TRP A 696 -30.31 -14.57 -4.82
N THR A 697 -29.40 -13.95 -5.55
CA THR A 697 -28.21 -14.58 -6.15
C THR A 697 -27.01 -13.65 -5.95
N ILE A 698 -25.84 -14.23 -5.72
CA ILE A 698 -24.58 -13.50 -5.64
C ILE A 698 -23.61 -14.12 -6.62
N LYS A 699 -22.92 -13.28 -7.39
CA LYS A 699 -21.92 -13.69 -8.35
C LYS A 699 -20.73 -12.73 -8.31
N PRO A 700 -19.52 -13.16 -8.68
CA PRO A 700 -18.42 -12.23 -8.95
C PRO A 700 -18.87 -11.17 -9.97
N ALA A 701 -18.40 -9.93 -9.83
CA ALA A 701 -18.43 -8.96 -10.91
C ALA A 701 -17.32 -9.38 -11.88
N ASP A 702 -17.69 -9.75 -13.11
CA ASP A 702 -16.73 -10.10 -14.16
C ASP A 702 -15.84 -8.91 -14.54
#